data_AF-A0ABD4L2A9-F1
#
_entry.id   AF-A0ABD4L2A9-F1
#
_cell.length_a   1.000
_cell.length_b   1.000
_cell.length_c   1.000
_cell.angle_alpha   90.00
_cell.angle_beta   90.00
_cell.angle_gamma   90.00
#
_symmetry.space_group_name_H-M   'P 1'
#
loop_
_entity.id
_entity.type
_entity.pdbx_description
1 polymer ?
#
loop_
_entity_poly.entity_id
_entity_poly.type
_entity_poly.pdbx_seq_one_letter_code
_entity_poly.pdbx_strand_id
1 'polypeptide(L)'
;MVDPLNAWWAQQLVLCGWAFEPDPTVVDAGMAATRLVELGCADRGELGWRLVAALVPGAENAAEQLAALELLALASAAGWLPEARARAWVRCLAESISAHHGRLDDWLQAVMHARSAEGWVRGDDGLFEACEALALLEHQGEGITWERLAETLGRRAPSTSLWPDAPGEAVWRLRAAFSPVVALPPAAGIDWPEAQAWLREVWKVETRDDLLRLMLWLSAQGDRYGWDLDAGKLLDQAPEARRQWLDGLGEGRPYGQVLLGFLTRGEPLEWAAWDWMRLIDLAYVGWSLEWLSAEEAEGFAVHAADLLHHRYSDWLALVSAYQRGRSLYEGRDGMAELERDWGLLLHSPGSPWRFDMHQLVSDDQQRAAAAALRAWRRDPRHWVLSLAAVREPDLMFRQGLDLALDESRREDARHYLRESLGLYPEDGVAGLARYWLPAQAHHLNQLAADAQHRALPALETPFGRPAAEAVTLRERLKGCSRYAATIHMAEKYAFYLQMAMDSGDFAAAGLAELAEALRSVLCRFYPTPRRLLEAWAQWEQALPEEGQPPMRHEIRWHLEDPGSPFHYLDWQASAWQEPGPRPDLTRFTALGLVGPLNAGAWSDPLPESPREVAAIREWIDGHYGLQGAEGLRDFLDFLLASGDRQEYQINYAPYTLNPQRLEAEIAILESGDCGEEERNHLLRLQRVRDNDAGCNEVDMTAWDVAQAVDLAIAGRQLGWLDPEAFAVVLDRALTLAQAHYSGWESYARGLYAGFAFFMGETEEREQYLTSFREALVAWLSGAPPLAGSWASLDFPGGRPRHWAPMHIDTLPGDARTLH
;
A
#
# COMPACT_ATOMS: atom_id res chain seq x y z
N MET A 1 -42.73 43.78 22.43
CA MET A 1 -41.59 44.64 22.84
C MET A 1 -40.51 44.38 21.80
N VAL A 2 -40.08 45.41 21.07
CA VAL A 2 -39.12 45.24 19.97
C VAL A 2 -37.77 44.81 20.56
N ASP A 3 -37.13 43.82 19.94
CA ASP A 3 -35.81 43.35 20.35
C ASP A 3 -34.77 44.46 20.11
N PRO A 4 -34.04 44.93 21.14
CA PRO A 4 -33.11 46.04 20.98
C PRO A 4 -32.00 45.79 19.96
N LEU A 5 -31.55 44.53 19.80
CA LEU A 5 -30.52 44.20 18.81
C LEU A 5 -31.08 44.28 17.38
N ASN A 6 -32.29 43.77 17.15
CA ASN A 6 -32.91 43.82 15.83
C ASN A 6 -33.28 45.26 15.44
N ALA A 7 -33.74 46.07 16.40
CA ALA A 7 -34.03 47.47 16.15
C ALA A 7 -32.77 48.29 15.86
N TRP A 8 -31.65 48.04 16.58
CA TRP A 8 -30.36 48.65 16.24
C TRP A 8 -29.89 48.22 14.84
N TRP A 9 -29.98 46.92 14.52
CA TRP A 9 -29.61 46.39 13.21
C TRP A 9 -30.43 47.03 12.09
N ALA A 10 -31.76 47.13 12.25
CA ALA A 10 -32.64 47.82 11.32
C ALA A 10 -32.28 49.31 11.16
N GLN A 11 -31.88 50.01 12.23
CA GLN A 11 -31.36 51.38 12.13
C GLN A 11 -30.08 51.44 11.30
N GLN A 12 -29.17 50.47 11.44
CA GLN A 12 -27.93 50.45 10.63
C GLN A 12 -28.21 50.18 9.15
N LEU A 13 -29.21 49.35 8.81
CA LEU A 13 -29.57 49.06 7.42
C LEU A 13 -30.07 50.29 6.64
N VAL A 14 -30.57 51.33 7.33
CA VAL A 14 -30.91 52.62 6.70
C VAL A 14 -29.70 53.24 6.00
N LEU A 15 -28.48 53.03 6.53
CA LEU A 15 -27.23 53.47 5.89
C LEU A 15 -26.92 52.72 4.58
N CYS A 16 -27.57 51.58 4.34
CA CYS A 16 -27.51 50.84 3.08
C CYS A 16 -28.66 51.17 2.12
N GLY A 17 -29.47 52.20 2.44
CA GLY A 17 -30.61 52.62 1.62
C GLY A 17 -31.90 51.84 1.89
N TRP A 18 -31.99 51.10 3.01
CA TRP A 18 -33.19 50.36 3.38
C TRP A 18 -34.22 51.28 4.05
N ALA A 19 -35.50 50.99 3.84
CA ALA A 19 -36.55 51.58 4.67
C ALA A 19 -36.48 50.97 6.08
N PHE A 20 -36.73 51.79 7.11
CA PHE A 20 -36.74 51.30 8.49
C PHE A 20 -37.93 50.36 8.72
N GLU A 21 -37.64 49.08 8.94
CA GLU A 21 -38.59 48.05 9.37
C GLU A 21 -38.09 47.39 10.66
N PRO A 22 -38.93 47.22 11.71
CA PRO A 22 -38.48 46.68 13.01
C PRO A 22 -37.90 45.27 12.96
N ASP A 23 -38.26 44.50 11.94
CA ASP A 23 -37.66 43.21 11.63
C ASP A 23 -36.75 43.34 10.39
N PRO A 24 -35.43 43.33 10.57
CA PRO A 24 -34.45 43.55 9.50
C PRO A 24 -34.42 42.42 8.46
N THR A 25 -35.16 41.32 8.68
CA THR A 25 -35.16 40.15 7.79
C THR A 25 -36.42 40.04 6.92
N VAL A 26 -37.36 40.98 7.02
CA VAL A 26 -38.63 40.97 6.27
C VAL A 26 -38.42 41.55 4.86
N VAL A 27 -37.75 40.76 4.02
CA VAL A 27 -37.60 41.00 2.59
C VAL A 27 -38.05 39.75 1.83
N ASP A 28 -38.60 39.93 0.63
CA ASP A 28 -38.91 38.78 -0.23
C ASP A 28 -37.65 37.95 -0.50
N ALA A 29 -37.74 36.63 -0.32
CA ALA A 29 -36.58 35.73 -0.40
C ALA A 29 -35.90 35.76 -1.79
N GLY A 30 -36.67 35.91 -2.87
CA GLY A 30 -36.13 35.99 -4.23
C GLY A 30 -35.44 37.33 -4.50
N MET A 31 -36.01 38.42 -4.01
CA MET A 31 -35.36 39.75 -4.05
C MET A 31 -34.08 39.77 -3.22
N ALA A 32 -34.10 39.17 -2.02
CA ALA A 32 -32.96 39.09 -1.14
C ALA A 32 -31.79 38.30 -1.77
N ALA A 33 -32.09 37.14 -2.38
CA ALA A 33 -31.10 36.34 -3.10
C ALA A 33 -30.51 37.09 -4.30
N THR A 34 -31.34 37.81 -5.07
CA THR A 34 -30.87 38.63 -6.20
C THR A 34 -29.93 39.73 -5.73
N ARG A 35 -30.30 40.41 -4.63
CA ARG A 35 -29.50 41.48 -4.05
C ARG A 35 -28.15 40.99 -3.50
N LEU A 36 -28.09 39.79 -2.92
CA LEU A 36 -26.82 39.17 -2.51
C LEU A 36 -25.86 39.04 -3.68
N VAL A 37 -26.34 38.53 -4.82
CA VAL A 37 -25.54 38.37 -6.04
C VAL A 37 -25.08 39.73 -6.59
N GLU A 38 -25.94 40.74 -6.59
CA GLU A 38 -25.58 42.12 -6.99
C GLU A 38 -24.47 42.72 -6.11
N LEU A 39 -24.44 42.35 -4.83
CA LEU A 39 -23.40 42.74 -3.87
C LEU A 39 -22.13 41.88 -3.98
N GLY A 40 -22.06 40.96 -4.95
CA GLY A 40 -20.93 40.08 -5.19
C GLY A 40 -20.88 38.86 -4.28
N CYS A 41 -21.97 38.55 -3.57
CA CYS A 41 -22.11 37.36 -2.74
C CYS A 41 -22.88 36.28 -3.51
N ALA A 42 -22.17 35.50 -4.33
CA ALA A 42 -22.78 34.53 -5.24
C ALA A 42 -23.26 33.25 -4.52
N ASP A 43 -22.60 32.87 -3.42
CA ASP A 43 -22.86 31.64 -2.67
C ASP A 43 -22.67 31.84 -1.16
N ARG A 44 -23.04 30.82 -0.38
CA ARG A 44 -22.91 30.81 1.09
C ARG A 44 -21.45 30.79 1.59
N GLY A 45 -20.51 30.30 0.77
CA GLY A 45 -19.09 30.32 1.06
C GLY A 45 -18.51 31.73 1.02
N GLU A 46 -18.80 32.46 -0.04
CA GLU A 46 -18.46 33.89 -0.19
C GLU A 46 -19.08 34.71 0.95
N LEU A 47 -20.35 34.43 1.32
CA LEU A 47 -20.95 35.02 2.53
C LEU A 47 -20.07 34.77 3.75
N GLY A 48 -19.67 33.53 4.00
CA GLY A 48 -18.80 33.17 5.12
C GLY A 48 -17.48 33.94 5.12
N TRP A 49 -16.82 34.07 3.97
CA TRP A 49 -15.59 34.85 3.85
C TRP A 49 -15.80 36.34 4.15
N ARG A 50 -16.87 36.94 3.63
CA ARG A 50 -17.23 38.35 3.90
C ARG A 50 -17.49 38.60 5.39
N LEU A 51 -18.15 37.65 6.07
CA LEU A 51 -18.42 37.76 7.51
C LEU A 51 -17.14 37.66 8.36
N VAL A 52 -16.19 36.79 7.98
CA VAL A 52 -14.89 36.69 8.65
C VAL A 52 -14.04 37.94 8.41
N ALA A 53 -14.01 38.45 7.17
CA ALA A 53 -13.30 39.67 6.81
C ALA A 53 -13.86 40.90 7.54
N ALA A 54 -15.16 40.96 7.82
CA ALA A 54 -15.73 42.03 8.62
C ALA A 54 -15.24 42.06 10.09
N LEU A 55 -14.60 40.98 10.57
CA LEU A 55 -14.06 40.84 11.92
C LEU A 55 -12.52 40.69 11.90
N VAL A 56 -11.77 41.67 11.38
CA VAL A 56 -10.29 41.66 11.52
C VAL A 56 -9.86 42.36 12.82
N PRO A 57 -8.98 41.76 13.65
CA PRO A 57 -8.51 42.40 14.86
C PRO A 57 -7.74 43.70 14.57
N GLY A 58 -8.12 44.81 15.22
CA GLY A 58 -7.34 46.05 15.25
C GLY A 58 -7.31 46.86 13.95
N ALA A 59 -8.10 46.49 12.94
CA ALA A 59 -8.29 47.27 11.73
C ALA A 59 -9.63 48.01 11.77
N GLU A 60 -9.64 49.30 11.45
CA GLU A 60 -10.87 50.07 11.27
C GLU A 60 -11.47 49.72 9.89
N ASN A 61 -12.47 48.83 9.86
CA ASN A 61 -13.08 48.27 8.66
C ASN A 61 -14.59 48.56 8.57
N ALA A 62 -14.99 49.80 8.87
CA ALA A 62 -16.39 50.21 8.99
C ALA A 62 -17.24 49.90 7.75
N ALA A 63 -16.69 50.03 6.53
CA ALA A 63 -17.40 49.68 5.30
C ALA A 63 -17.73 48.18 5.20
N GLU A 64 -16.78 47.31 5.54
CA GLU A 64 -16.98 45.86 5.53
C GLU A 64 -17.95 45.40 6.62
N GLN A 65 -17.87 46.01 7.81
CA GLN A 65 -18.80 45.75 8.91
C GLN A 65 -20.23 46.17 8.57
N LEU A 66 -20.42 47.34 7.96
CA LEU A 66 -21.74 47.78 7.50
C LEU A 66 -22.27 46.87 6.38
N ALA A 67 -21.41 46.50 5.41
CA ALA A 67 -21.79 45.56 4.36
C ALA A 67 -22.18 44.19 4.94
N ALA A 68 -21.46 43.68 5.93
CA ALA A 68 -21.79 42.42 6.59
C ALA A 68 -23.16 42.45 7.30
N LEU A 69 -23.54 43.58 7.91
CA LEU A 69 -24.88 43.75 8.48
C LEU A 69 -25.98 43.65 7.41
N GLU A 70 -25.77 44.22 6.21
CA GLU A 70 -26.69 44.08 5.08
C GLU A 70 -26.72 42.64 4.54
N LEU A 71 -25.56 42.01 4.36
CA LEU A 71 -25.45 40.63 3.89
C LEU A 71 -26.16 39.65 4.84
N LEU A 72 -26.06 39.83 6.15
CA LEU A 72 -26.77 38.99 7.14
C LEU A 72 -28.29 39.10 7.03
N ALA A 73 -28.80 40.28 6.70
CA ALA A 73 -30.23 40.55 6.63
C ALA A 73 -30.80 39.85 5.41
N LEU A 74 -30.13 40.04 4.27
CA LEU A 74 -30.45 39.40 3.01
C LEU A 74 -30.28 37.88 3.09
N ALA A 75 -29.20 37.38 3.70
CA ALA A 75 -28.96 35.95 3.84
C ALA A 75 -30.01 35.27 4.72
N SER A 76 -30.46 35.93 5.80
CA SER A 76 -31.56 35.42 6.62
C SER A 76 -32.88 35.43 5.83
N ALA A 77 -33.19 36.53 5.13
CA ALA A 77 -34.41 36.66 4.31
C ALA A 77 -34.47 35.66 3.14
N ALA A 78 -33.32 35.40 2.50
CA ALA A 78 -33.18 34.43 1.40
C ALA A 78 -33.19 32.96 1.89
N GLY A 79 -33.21 32.71 3.20
CA GLY A 79 -33.08 31.36 3.77
C GLY A 79 -31.68 30.77 3.63
N TRP A 80 -30.67 31.59 3.36
CA TRP A 80 -29.28 31.15 3.28
C TRP A 80 -28.69 30.90 4.67
N LEU A 81 -29.14 31.64 5.69
CA LEU A 81 -28.66 31.53 7.05
C LEU A 81 -29.85 31.44 8.03
N PRO A 82 -29.86 30.51 9.00
CA PRO A 82 -30.92 30.48 10.01
C PRO A 82 -30.93 31.77 10.83
N GLU A 83 -32.12 32.32 11.11
CA GLU A 83 -32.31 33.61 11.80
C GLU A 83 -31.51 33.70 13.11
N ALA A 84 -31.51 32.63 13.92
CA ALA A 84 -30.77 32.58 15.18
C ALA A 84 -29.25 32.75 14.98
N ARG A 85 -28.70 32.21 13.90
CA ARG A 85 -27.27 32.32 13.56
C ARG A 85 -26.96 33.67 12.94
N ALA A 86 -27.83 34.19 12.06
CA ALA A 86 -27.72 35.56 11.55
C ALA A 86 -27.67 36.57 12.70
N ARG A 87 -28.56 36.41 13.69
CA ARG A 87 -28.58 37.23 14.89
C ARG A 87 -27.32 37.10 15.75
N ALA A 88 -26.74 35.89 15.86
CA ALA A 88 -25.48 35.68 16.56
C ALA A 88 -24.32 36.44 15.89
N TRP A 89 -24.26 36.42 14.55
CA TRP A 89 -23.31 37.22 13.76
C TRP A 89 -23.51 38.72 13.95
N VAL A 90 -24.74 39.21 13.86
CA VAL A 90 -25.06 40.64 14.11
C VAL A 90 -24.63 41.06 15.50
N ARG A 91 -24.84 40.23 16.52
CA ARG A 91 -24.36 40.50 17.87
C ARG A 91 -22.84 40.61 17.91
N CYS A 92 -22.12 39.67 17.29
CA CYS A 92 -20.65 39.67 17.26
C CYS A 92 -20.10 40.93 16.54
N LEU A 93 -20.71 41.32 15.42
CA LEU A 93 -20.39 42.57 14.71
C LEU A 93 -20.68 43.80 15.58
N ALA A 94 -21.83 43.84 16.26
CA ALA A 94 -22.19 44.95 17.15
C ALA A 94 -21.21 45.08 18.32
N GLU A 95 -20.75 43.96 18.90
CA GLU A 95 -19.72 43.93 19.94
C GLU A 95 -18.37 44.44 19.41
N SER A 96 -17.98 44.04 18.20
CA SER A 96 -16.77 44.53 17.52
C SER A 96 -16.83 46.03 17.23
N ILE A 97 -17.93 46.51 16.64
CA ILE A 97 -18.16 47.93 16.33
C ILE A 97 -18.13 48.76 17.62
N SER A 98 -18.84 48.31 18.67
CA SER A 98 -18.91 49.03 19.96
C SER A 98 -17.57 49.03 20.71
N ALA A 99 -16.70 48.05 20.46
CA ALA A 99 -15.36 48.02 21.04
C ALA A 99 -14.41 49.04 20.40
N HIS A 100 -14.61 49.37 19.11
CA HIS A 100 -13.80 50.35 18.39
C HIS A 100 -14.38 51.77 18.45
N HIS A 101 -15.71 51.91 18.57
CA HIS A 101 -16.41 53.20 18.57
C HIS A 101 -17.18 53.40 19.87
N GLY A 102 -16.86 54.47 20.59
CA GLY A 102 -17.49 54.78 21.88
C GLY A 102 -18.88 55.40 21.78
N ARG A 103 -19.27 55.92 20.60
CA ARG A 103 -20.54 56.61 20.34
C ARG A 103 -20.99 56.37 18.89
N LEU A 104 -22.30 56.55 18.63
CA LEU A 104 -22.86 56.47 17.28
C LEU A 104 -22.18 57.46 16.31
N ASP A 105 -21.95 58.70 16.73
CA ASP A 105 -21.29 59.71 15.90
C ASP A 105 -19.91 59.24 15.42
N ASP A 106 -19.15 58.56 16.26
CA ASP A 106 -17.81 58.07 15.94
C ASP A 106 -17.88 56.93 14.89
N TRP A 107 -18.90 56.08 14.97
CA TRP A 107 -19.19 55.04 13.97
C TRP A 107 -19.64 55.64 12.63
N LEU A 108 -20.59 56.58 12.64
CA LEU A 108 -21.10 57.21 11.42
C LEU A 108 -19.98 57.95 10.66
N GLN A 109 -19.08 58.64 11.39
CA GLN A 109 -17.91 59.25 10.78
C GLN A 109 -16.98 58.22 10.13
N ALA A 110 -16.72 57.09 10.80
CA ALA A 110 -15.91 56.01 10.25
C ALA A 110 -16.52 55.42 8.97
N VAL A 111 -17.84 55.19 8.95
CA VAL A 111 -18.57 54.73 7.75
C VAL A 111 -18.46 55.74 6.61
N MET A 112 -18.68 57.03 6.89
CA MET A 112 -18.54 58.10 5.89
C MET A 112 -17.12 58.19 5.32
N HIS A 113 -16.11 58.08 6.19
CA HIS A 113 -14.71 58.08 5.78
C HIS A 113 -14.37 56.87 4.88
N ALA A 114 -14.80 55.67 5.27
CA ALA A 114 -14.56 54.46 4.50
C ALA A 114 -15.22 54.53 3.11
N ARG A 115 -16.47 54.99 3.02
CA ARG A 115 -17.18 55.18 1.74
C ARG A 115 -16.55 56.27 0.87
N SER A 116 -16.07 57.36 1.47
CA SER A 116 -15.39 58.44 0.73
C SER A 116 -14.05 57.98 0.10
N ALA A 117 -13.38 57.01 0.73
CA ALA A 117 -12.12 56.45 0.25
C ALA A 117 -12.29 55.52 -0.98
N GLU A 118 -13.49 54.97 -1.21
CA GLU A 118 -13.82 54.14 -2.39
C GLU A 118 -13.95 54.97 -3.70
N GLY A 119 -13.89 56.31 -3.61
CA GLY A 119 -13.94 57.24 -4.74
C GLY A 119 -15.35 57.76 -5.07
N TRP A 120 -15.42 58.96 -5.68
CA TRP A 120 -16.65 59.71 -6.04
C TRP A 120 -17.52 59.07 -7.15
N VAL A 121 -17.56 57.74 -7.28
CA VAL A 121 -18.35 57.05 -8.31
C VAL A 121 -19.81 56.82 -7.86
N ARG A 122 -20.10 56.91 -6.55
CA ARG A 122 -21.45 56.79 -5.94
C ARG A 122 -21.83 58.07 -5.17
N GLY A 123 -21.85 59.19 -5.87
CA GLY A 123 -21.91 60.52 -5.25
C GLY A 123 -23.28 61.00 -4.74
N ASP A 124 -24.35 60.18 -4.70
CA ASP A 124 -25.68 60.66 -4.27
C ASP A 124 -26.61 59.51 -3.80
N ASP A 125 -26.10 58.60 -2.96
CA ASP A 125 -26.84 57.40 -2.53
C ASP A 125 -27.71 57.64 -1.26
N GLY A 126 -27.85 58.88 -0.79
CA GLY A 126 -28.62 59.23 0.42
C GLY A 126 -27.95 58.87 1.76
N LEU A 127 -26.68 58.45 1.74
CA LEU A 127 -25.92 58.03 2.93
C LEU A 127 -25.72 59.18 3.93
N PHE A 128 -25.44 60.39 3.46
CA PHE A 128 -25.21 61.55 4.32
C PHE A 128 -26.50 61.90 5.09
N GLU A 129 -27.63 61.94 4.39
CA GLU A 129 -28.95 62.17 4.96
C GLU A 129 -29.33 61.08 5.97
N ALA A 130 -28.99 59.81 5.67
CA ALA A 130 -29.19 58.69 6.59
C ALA A 130 -28.34 58.84 7.86
N CYS A 131 -27.06 59.24 7.74
CA CYS A 131 -26.21 59.53 8.89
C CYS A 131 -26.76 60.69 9.74
N GLU A 132 -27.17 61.80 9.12
CA GLU A 132 -27.77 62.93 9.84
C GLU A 132 -29.07 62.54 10.55
N ALA A 133 -29.92 61.74 9.90
CA ALA A 133 -31.17 61.25 10.48
C ALA A 133 -30.93 60.35 11.70
N LEU A 134 -29.98 59.41 11.62
CA LEU A 134 -29.64 58.53 12.75
C LEU A 134 -28.99 59.31 13.91
N ALA A 135 -28.11 60.26 13.62
CA ALA A 135 -27.51 61.13 14.64
C ALA A 135 -28.56 61.98 15.38
N LEU A 136 -29.54 62.52 14.64
CA LEU A 136 -30.64 63.29 15.23
C LEU A 136 -31.50 62.42 16.16
N LEU A 137 -31.83 61.19 15.75
CA LEU A 137 -32.58 60.24 16.58
C LEU A 137 -31.82 59.90 17.88
N GLU A 138 -30.52 59.65 17.80
CA GLU A 138 -29.66 59.42 18.96
C GLU A 138 -29.68 60.61 19.93
N HIS A 139 -29.52 61.83 19.43
CA HIS A 139 -29.51 63.05 20.26
C HIS A 139 -30.88 63.36 20.89
N GLN A 140 -31.97 62.92 20.27
CA GLN A 140 -33.32 63.05 20.80
C GLN A 140 -33.70 61.90 21.76
N GLY A 141 -32.87 60.86 21.87
CA GLY A 141 -33.16 59.66 22.64
C GLY A 141 -34.27 58.80 22.03
N GLU A 142 -34.51 58.94 20.72
CA GLU A 142 -35.52 58.20 19.96
C GLU A 142 -34.88 56.98 19.27
N GLY A 143 -35.57 55.84 19.25
CA GLY A 143 -35.03 54.58 18.70
C GLY A 143 -34.15 53.78 19.68
N ILE A 144 -33.18 53.00 19.17
CA ILE A 144 -32.18 52.31 20.00
C ILE A 144 -30.92 53.17 20.06
N THR A 145 -30.66 53.75 21.23
CA THR A 145 -29.46 54.56 21.44
C THR A 145 -28.21 53.72 21.61
N TRP A 146 -27.02 54.31 21.41
CA TRP A 146 -25.74 53.63 21.63
C TRP A 146 -25.60 53.10 23.07
N GLU A 147 -26.07 53.87 24.06
CA GLU A 147 -26.11 53.44 25.47
C GLU A 147 -26.99 52.19 25.66
N ARG A 148 -28.16 52.16 25.01
CA ARG A 148 -29.09 51.02 25.09
C ARG A 148 -28.58 49.80 24.35
N LEU A 149 -27.87 49.98 23.24
CA LEU A 149 -27.13 48.91 22.57
C LEU A 149 -26.08 48.33 23.53
N ALA A 150 -25.23 49.18 24.11
CA ALA A 150 -24.20 48.74 25.05
C ALA A 150 -24.77 47.98 26.26
N GLU A 151 -25.89 48.45 26.82
CA GLU A 151 -26.62 47.73 27.88
C GLU A 151 -27.11 46.36 27.40
N THR A 152 -27.62 46.29 26.17
CA THR A 152 -28.11 45.04 25.57
C THR A 152 -26.99 44.04 25.32
N LEU A 153 -25.84 44.50 24.81
CA LEU A 153 -24.65 43.66 24.57
C LEU A 153 -24.02 43.19 25.89
N GLY A 154 -24.08 44.01 26.95
CA GLY A 154 -23.61 43.65 28.29
C GLY A 154 -24.41 42.54 28.99
N ARG A 155 -25.63 42.22 28.51
CA ARG A 155 -26.44 41.11 29.03
C ARG A 155 -25.98 39.78 28.43
N ARG A 156 -25.91 38.72 29.27
CA ARG A 156 -25.48 37.38 28.85
C ARG A 156 -26.32 36.85 27.67
N ALA A 157 -25.65 36.50 26.58
CA ALA A 157 -26.27 35.99 25.36
C ALA A 157 -26.78 34.55 25.51
N PRO A 158 -27.74 34.13 24.65
CA PRO A 158 -27.93 32.72 24.31
C PRO A 158 -26.65 32.13 23.69
N SER A 159 -26.42 30.82 23.88
CA SER A 159 -25.19 30.11 23.48
C SER A 159 -25.15 29.72 22.00
N THR A 160 -25.74 30.50 21.09
CA THR A 160 -25.77 30.14 19.67
C THR A 160 -24.40 30.37 19.03
N SER A 161 -23.80 29.33 18.46
CA SER A 161 -22.54 29.43 17.71
C SER A 161 -22.74 30.16 16.38
N LEU A 162 -21.70 30.89 15.96
CA LEU A 162 -21.61 31.56 14.66
C LEU A 162 -21.56 30.58 13.48
N TRP A 163 -21.08 29.36 13.74
CA TRP A 163 -20.87 28.32 12.75
C TRP A 163 -21.68 27.07 13.14
N PRO A 164 -22.03 26.19 12.19
CA PRO A 164 -22.54 24.85 12.49
C PRO A 164 -21.65 24.14 13.52
N ASP A 165 -22.27 23.68 14.60
CA ASP A 165 -21.59 23.14 15.80
C ASP A 165 -22.36 22.01 16.48
N ALA A 166 -23.48 21.56 15.90
CA ALA A 166 -24.15 20.35 16.39
C ALA A 166 -23.22 19.13 16.23
N PRO A 167 -23.44 18.04 16.98
CA PRO A 167 -22.70 16.79 16.78
C PRO A 167 -22.74 16.36 15.30
N GLY A 168 -21.58 16.15 14.70
CA GLY A 168 -21.42 15.84 13.26
C GLY A 168 -21.24 17.05 12.34
N GLU A 169 -21.59 18.26 12.77
CA GLU A 169 -21.45 19.47 11.97
C GLU A 169 -20.07 20.14 12.12
N ALA A 170 -19.44 20.01 13.30
CA ALA A 170 -18.20 20.71 13.62
C ALA A 170 -17.03 20.38 12.68
N VAL A 171 -16.99 19.16 12.12
CA VAL A 171 -15.95 18.72 11.19
C VAL A 171 -15.85 19.60 9.93
N TRP A 172 -16.98 20.17 9.48
CA TRP A 172 -17.05 21.00 8.28
C TRP A 172 -16.33 22.34 8.43
N ARG A 173 -15.91 22.72 9.65
CA ARG A 173 -15.04 23.87 9.86
C ARG A 173 -13.70 23.74 9.14
N LEU A 174 -13.20 22.51 8.94
CA LEU A 174 -11.97 22.26 8.17
C LEU A 174 -12.10 22.71 6.71
N ARG A 175 -13.31 22.65 6.14
CA ARG A 175 -13.59 23.11 4.78
C ARG A 175 -13.39 24.62 4.60
N ALA A 176 -13.38 25.40 5.68
CA ALA A 176 -13.19 26.85 5.61
C ALA A 176 -11.89 27.26 4.88
N ALA A 177 -10.91 26.36 4.79
CA ALA A 177 -9.74 26.53 3.93
C ALA A 177 -10.04 26.80 2.45
N PHE A 178 -11.14 26.26 1.94
CA PHE A 178 -11.62 26.48 0.58
C PHE A 178 -12.81 27.45 0.60
N SER A 179 -13.80 27.16 1.44
CA SER A 179 -15.06 27.91 1.51
C SER A 179 -15.76 27.63 2.85
N PRO A 180 -15.94 28.66 3.72
CA PRO A 180 -16.56 28.51 5.04
C PRO A 180 -18.01 28.04 4.98
N VAL A 181 -18.37 27.09 5.85
CA VAL A 181 -19.72 26.51 5.91
C VAL A 181 -20.56 27.26 6.94
N VAL A 182 -21.41 28.19 6.49
CA VAL A 182 -22.27 29.00 7.37
C VAL A 182 -23.60 28.31 7.74
N ALA A 183 -24.04 27.34 6.94
CA ALA A 183 -25.27 26.59 7.15
C ALA A 183 -25.17 25.15 6.61
N LEU A 184 -25.96 24.26 7.21
CA LEU A 184 -26.13 22.86 6.81
C LEU A 184 -27.62 22.51 6.84
N PRO A 185 -28.08 21.51 6.06
CA PRO A 185 -27.32 20.77 5.05
C PRO A 185 -26.93 21.65 3.84
N PRO A 186 -25.92 21.25 3.04
CA PRO A 186 -25.58 21.95 1.80
C PRO A 186 -26.72 21.83 0.78
N ALA A 187 -26.85 22.83 -0.07
CA ALA A 187 -27.74 22.86 -1.22
C ALA A 187 -26.95 23.26 -2.46
N ALA A 188 -26.82 22.37 -3.45
CA ALA A 188 -26.01 22.60 -4.66
C ALA A 188 -26.23 23.99 -5.29
N GLY A 189 -27.49 24.41 -5.47
CA GLY A 189 -27.81 25.69 -6.11
C GLY A 189 -27.50 26.95 -5.28
N ILE A 190 -27.06 26.81 -4.03
CA ILE A 190 -26.75 27.94 -3.12
C ILE A 190 -25.31 27.86 -2.61
N ASP A 191 -24.83 26.67 -2.25
CA ASP A 191 -23.52 26.47 -1.66
C ASP A 191 -22.42 26.32 -2.73
N TRP A 192 -22.73 25.71 -3.89
CA TRP A 192 -21.77 25.58 -4.99
C TRP A 192 -22.44 25.22 -6.34
N PRO A 193 -23.02 26.19 -7.06
CA PRO A 193 -23.74 25.93 -8.31
C PRO A 193 -22.89 25.25 -9.40
N GLU A 194 -21.59 25.56 -9.46
CA GLU A 194 -20.64 25.04 -10.45
C GLU A 194 -19.93 23.75 -10.00
N ALA A 195 -20.29 23.15 -8.87
CA ALA A 195 -19.58 22.00 -8.28
C ALA A 195 -19.38 20.84 -9.28
N GLN A 196 -20.40 20.50 -10.06
CA GLN A 196 -20.31 19.41 -11.03
C GLN A 196 -19.37 19.75 -12.20
N ALA A 197 -19.35 21.01 -12.65
CA ALA A 197 -18.42 21.45 -13.69
C ALA A 197 -16.97 21.43 -13.18
N TRP A 198 -16.77 21.90 -11.94
CA TRP A 198 -15.47 21.84 -11.28
C TRP A 198 -14.95 20.41 -11.12
N LEU A 199 -15.77 19.47 -10.65
CA LEU A 199 -15.40 18.05 -10.56
C LEU A 199 -14.95 17.49 -11.92
N ARG A 200 -15.69 17.80 -12.99
CA ARG A 200 -15.37 17.33 -14.35
C ARG A 200 -14.09 17.96 -14.90
N GLU A 201 -13.92 19.26 -14.72
CA GLU A 201 -12.84 20.01 -15.35
C GLU A 201 -11.51 19.85 -14.61
N VAL A 202 -11.55 19.94 -13.28
CA VAL A 202 -10.37 19.91 -12.40
C VAL A 202 -9.99 18.48 -12.03
N TRP A 203 -10.95 17.67 -11.61
CA TRP A 203 -10.70 16.34 -11.06
C TRP A 203 -10.95 15.20 -12.04
N LYS A 204 -11.55 15.48 -13.21
CA LYS A 204 -12.01 14.45 -14.18
C LYS A 204 -13.00 13.46 -13.56
N VAL A 205 -13.78 13.93 -12.58
CA VAL A 205 -14.80 13.15 -11.88
C VAL A 205 -16.15 13.40 -12.53
N GLU A 206 -16.77 12.36 -13.08
CA GLU A 206 -18.07 12.46 -13.76
C GLU A 206 -19.20 11.77 -12.98
N THR A 207 -18.86 10.80 -12.13
CA THR A 207 -19.82 9.97 -11.40
C THR A 207 -19.55 9.91 -9.91
N ARG A 208 -20.55 9.47 -9.14
CA ARG A 208 -20.42 9.14 -7.71
C ARG A 208 -19.28 8.15 -7.44
N ASP A 209 -19.11 7.16 -8.30
CA ASP A 209 -18.12 6.10 -8.10
C ASP A 209 -16.69 6.63 -8.35
N ASP A 210 -16.52 7.55 -9.30
CA ASP A 210 -15.25 8.28 -9.50
C ASP A 210 -14.90 9.10 -8.25
N LEU A 211 -15.87 9.80 -7.68
CA LEU A 211 -15.70 10.59 -6.47
C LEU A 211 -15.29 9.70 -5.29
N LEU A 212 -15.97 8.57 -5.08
CA LEU A 212 -15.64 7.61 -4.02
C LEU A 212 -14.22 7.04 -4.17
N ARG A 213 -13.83 6.65 -5.38
CA ARG A 213 -12.47 6.15 -5.66
C ARG A 213 -11.42 7.20 -5.34
N LEU A 214 -11.63 8.44 -5.79
CA LEU A 214 -10.73 9.55 -5.53
C LEU A 214 -10.58 9.82 -4.03
N MET A 215 -11.70 9.84 -3.28
CA MET A 215 -11.67 10.03 -1.83
C MET A 215 -10.99 8.88 -1.09
N LEU A 216 -11.22 7.63 -1.51
CA LEU A 216 -10.52 6.45 -0.96
C LEU A 216 -9.02 6.48 -1.28
N TRP A 217 -8.62 6.99 -2.44
CA TRP A 217 -7.21 7.18 -2.77
C TRP A 217 -6.56 8.30 -1.95
N LEU A 218 -7.19 9.48 -1.83
CA LEU A 218 -6.67 10.59 -1.03
C LEU A 218 -6.54 10.21 0.46
N SER A 219 -7.50 9.47 1.01
CA SER A 219 -7.39 8.95 2.38
C SER A 219 -6.24 7.95 2.52
N ALA A 220 -6.00 7.12 1.51
CA ALA A 220 -5.01 6.06 1.53
C ALA A 220 -3.59 6.56 1.22
N GLN A 221 -3.29 6.88 -0.04
CA GLN A 221 -1.96 7.28 -0.52
C GLN A 221 -1.92 8.77 -0.89
N GLY A 222 -2.85 9.24 -1.71
CA GLY A 222 -2.89 10.61 -2.21
C GLY A 222 -1.62 11.01 -2.98
N ASP A 223 -1.48 12.31 -3.27
CA ASP A 223 -0.27 12.84 -3.91
C ASP A 223 0.94 12.72 -2.96
N ARG A 224 0.70 12.79 -1.63
CA ARG A 224 1.77 12.74 -0.62
C ARG A 224 2.62 11.48 -0.69
N TYR A 225 2.05 10.34 -1.10
CA TYR A 225 2.78 9.08 -1.20
C TYR A 225 3.99 9.21 -2.14
N GLY A 226 3.78 9.71 -3.35
CA GLY A 226 4.87 9.91 -4.32
C GLY A 226 5.91 10.90 -3.81
N TRP A 227 5.47 11.99 -3.20
CA TRP A 227 6.37 13.01 -2.65
C TRP A 227 7.21 12.51 -1.48
N ASP A 228 6.63 11.72 -0.57
CA ASP A 228 7.36 11.11 0.55
C ASP A 228 8.41 10.11 0.08
N LEU A 229 8.07 9.30 -0.93
CA LEU A 229 9.03 8.36 -1.54
C LEU A 229 10.18 9.09 -2.22
N ASP A 230 9.88 10.10 -3.02
CA ASP A 230 10.91 10.92 -3.68
C ASP A 230 11.79 11.61 -2.64
N ALA A 231 11.19 12.25 -1.63
CA ALA A 231 11.92 12.92 -0.56
C ALA A 231 12.84 11.93 0.20
N GLY A 232 12.33 10.77 0.57
CA GLY A 232 13.08 9.71 1.24
C GLY A 232 14.26 9.20 0.41
N LYS A 233 14.03 8.92 -0.89
CA LYS A 233 15.08 8.49 -1.82
C LYS A 233 16.14 9.58 -2.02
N LEU A 234 15.73 10.84 -2.14
CA LEU A 234 16.64 11.96 -2.35
C LEU A 234 17.51 12.27 -1.12
N LEU A 235 16.98 12.09 0.09
CA LEU A 235 17.74 12.25 1.33
C LEU A 235 18.99 11.35 1.36
N ASP A 236 18.85 10.11 0.87
CA ASP A 236 19.94 9.12 0.81
C ASP A 236 20.93 9.35 -0.35
N GLN A 237 20.57 10.19 -1.33
CA GLN A 237 21.34 10.41 -2.55
C GLN A 237 22.36 11.54 -2.45
N ALA A 238 23.47 11.38 -3.17
CA ALA A 238 24.50 12.42 -3.35
C ALA A 238 24.00 13.58 -4.25
N PRO A 239 24.59 14.79 -4.15
CA PRO A 239 24.19 15.96 -4.94
C PRO A 239 24.18 15.74 -6.47
N GLU A 240 25.09 14.93 -6.99
CA GLU A 240 25.14 14.54 -8.40
C GLU A 240 23.90 13.73 -8.81
N ALA A 241 23.52 12.74 -8.00
CA ALA A 241 22.35 11.90 -8.25
C ALA A 241 21.04 12.70 -8.16
N ARG A 242 20.94 13.65 -7.21
CA ARG A 242 19.79 14.56 -7.11
C ARG A 242 19.62 15.43 -8.36
N ARG A 243 20.73 15.88 -8.96
CA ARG A 243 20.70 16.64 -10.23
C ARG A 243 20.24 15.76 -11.40
N GLN A 244 20.74 14.53 -11.49
CA GLN A 244 20.32 13.57 -12.50
C GLN A 244 18.84 13.23 -12.38
N TRP A 245 18.34 13.00 -11.16
CA TRP A 245 16.92 12.81 -10.89
C TRP A 245 16.10 14.01 -11.38
N LEU A 246 16.49 15.23 -11.00
CA LEU A 246 15.77 16.44 -11.43
C LEU A 246 15.71 16.61 -12.94
N ASP A 247 16.83 16.35 -13.63
CA ASP A 247 16.90 16.45 -15.09
C ASP A 247 16.10 15.33 -15.78
N GLY A 248 15.87 14.20 -15.10
CA GLY A 248 15.06 13.08 -15.59
C GLY A 248 13.54 13.27 -15.47
N LEU A 249 13.05 14.25 -14.70
CA LEU A 249 11.61 14.43 -14.45
C LEU A 249 10.80 14.99 -15.63
N GLY A 250 11.45 15.52 -16.68
CA GLY A 250 10.74 16.11 -17.83
C GLY A 250 9.79 17.24 -17.41
N GLU A 251 8.48 17.07 -17.65
CA GLU A 251 7.44 18.03 -17.28
C GLU A 251 7.30 18.22 -15.76
N GLY A 252 7.71 17.21 -14.95
CA GLY A 252 7.71 17.28 -13.49
C GLY A 252 8.85 18.11 -12.88
N ARG A 253 9.69 18.76 -13.71
CA ARG A 253 10.84 19.54 -13.23
C ARG A 253 10.48 20.66 -12.24
N PRO A 254 9.39 21.44 -12.41
CA PRO A 254 9.02 22.47 -11.44
C PRO A 254 8.76 21.90 -10.04
N TYR A 255 8.03 20.80 -9.94
CA TYR A 255 7.85 20.04 -8.69
C TYR A 255 9.21 19.65 -8.08
N GLY A 256 10.10 19.05 -8.86
CA GLY A 256 11.41 18.63 -8.38
C GLY A 256 12.28 19.78 -7.87
N GLN A 257 12.17 20.97 -8.46
CA GLN A 257 12.86 22.18 -7.99
C GLN A 257 12.35 22.62 -6.62
N VAL A 258 11.03 22.59 -6.40
CA VAL A 258 10.43 22.90 -5.11
C VAL A 258 10.87 21.89 -4.05
N LEU A 259 10.77 20.58 -4.34
CA LEU A 259 11.17 19.53 -3.39
C LEU A 259 12.64 19.65 -2.98
N LEU A 260 13.55 19.83 -3.94
CA LEU A 260 14.97 20.05 -3.66
C LEU A 260 15.21 21.37 -2.90
N GLY A 261 14.41 22.40 -3.17
CA GLY A 261 14.41 23.65 -2.43
C GLY A 261 14.08 23.45 -0.94
N PHE A 262 13.02 22.70 -0.65
CA PHE A 262 12.63 22.32 0.72
C PHE A 262 13.71 21.49 1.41
N LEU A 263 14.26 20.48 0.74
CA LEU A 263 15.36 19.67 1.26
C LEU A 263 16.59 20.51 1.60
N THR A 264 16.94 21.46 0.73
CA THR A 264 18.14 22.31 0.91
C THR A 264 17.98 23.28 2.08
N ARG A 265 16.77 23.81 2.30
CA ARG A 265 16.46 24.71 3.41
C ARG A 265 16.24 23.97 4.74
N GLY A 266 16.12 22.65 4.71
CA GLY A 266 15.78 21.87 5.89
C GLY A 266 14.35 22.12 6.38
N GLU A 267 13.43 22.41 5.44
CA GLU A 267 12.01 22.52 5.76
C GLU A 267 11.48 21.17 6.28
N PRO A 268 10.46 21.17 7.16
CA PRO A 268 9.74 19.96 7.49
C PRO A 268 9.20 19.31 6.21
N LEU A 269 9.61 18.06 5.96
CA LEU A 269 9.15 17.25 4.83
C LEU A 269 7.79 16.67 5.16
N GLU A 270 6.81 17.56 5.23
CA GLU A 270 5.45 17.19 5.59
C GLU A 270 4.41 18.04 4.86
N TRP A 271 3.47 17.33 4.23
CA TRP A 271 2.50 17.87 3.27
C TRP A 271 1.18 17.08 3.22
N ALA A 272 0.95 16.10 4.11
CA ALA A 272 -0.25 15.25 4.08
C ALA A 272 -1.58 16.04 4.14
N ALA A 273 -1.58 17.22 4.78
CA ALA A 273 -2.73 18.13 4.84
C ALA A 273 -3.27 18.49 3.44
N TRP A 274 -2.41 18.54 2.41
CA TRP A 274 -2.81 18.77 1.03
C TRP A 274 -3.87 17.77 0.56
N ASP A 275 -3.70 16.49 0.87
CA ASP A 275 -4.65 15.45 0.47
C ASP A 275 -5.87 15.44 1.36
N TRP A 276 -5.68 15.45 2.68
CA TRP A 276 -6.78 15.24 3.62
C TRP A 276 -7.72 16.44 3.70
N MET A 277 -7.26 17.66 3.46
CA MET A 277 -8.17 18.82 3.35
C MET A 277 -8.99 18.77 2.06
N ARG A 278 -8.38 18.37 0.92
CA ARG A 278 -9.13 18.20 -0.34
C ARG A 278 -10.14 17.05 -0.24
N LEU A 279 -9.83 16.00 0.52
CA LEU A 279 -10.79 14.94 0.86
C LEU A 279 -12.05 15.48 1.55
N ILE A 280 -11.90 16.43 2.49
CA ILE A 280 -13.05 17.06 3.17
C ILE A 280 -13.88 17.90 2.19
N ASP A 281 -13.23 18.66 1.31
CA ASP A 281 -13.93 19.46 0.31
C ASP A 281 -14.69 18.58 -0.70
N LEU A 282 -14.08 17.48 -1.16
CA LEU A 282 -14.72 16.50 -2.03
C LEU A 282 -15.90 15.79 -1.36
N ALA A 283 -15.80 15.46 -0.07
CA ALA A 283 -16.90 14.89 0.70
C ALA A 283 -18.09 15.87 0.80
N TYR A 284 -17.81 17.16 1.04
CA TYR A 284 -18.83 18.20 1.05
C TYR A 284 -19.49 18.37 -0.32
N VAL A 285 -18.70 18.39 -1.39
CA VAL A 285 -19.22 18.46 -2.77
C VAL A 285 -20.12 17.27 -3.07
N GLY A 286 -19.69 16.06 -2.73
CA GLY A 286 -20.50 14.85 -2.90
C GLY A 286 -21.83 14.93 -2.16
N TRP A 287 -21.85 15.51 -0.96
CA TRP A 287 -23.09 15.75 -0.22
C TRP A 287 -23.96 16.81 -0.90
N SER A 288 -23.36 17.92 -1.33
CA SER A 288 -24.09 19.02 -1.97
C SER A 288 -24.79 18.60 -3.27
N LEU A 289 -24.15 17.71 -4.04
CA LEU A 289 -24.68 17.12 -5.28
C LEU A 289 -25.62 15.93 -5.04
N GLU A 290 -25.89 15.56 -3.79
CA GLU A 290 -26.67 14.38 -3.39
C GLU A 290 -26.08 13.05 -3.92
N TRP A 291 -24.79 13.03 -4.27
CA TRP A 291 -24.06 11.81 -4.64
C TRP A 291 -23.69 11.00 -3.40
N LEU A 292 -23.50 11.66 -2.27
CA LEU A 292 -23.25 11.05 -0.97
C LEU A 292 -24.40 11.39 -0.02
N SER A 293 -24.77 10.42 0.81
CA SER A 293 -25.59 10.69 1.98
C SER A 293 -24.84 11.56 3.00
N ALA A 294 -25.56 12.20 3.91
CA ALA A 294 -24.96 12.98 5.00
C ALA A 294 -24.00 12.11 5.85
N GLU A 295 -24.37 10.86 6.13
CA GLU A 295 -23.55 9.92 6.91
C GLU A 295 -22.26 9.54 6.17
N GLU A 296 -22.32 9.29 4.85
CA GLU A 296 -21.12 8.98 4.05
C GLU A 296 -20.17 10.19 4.00
N ALA A 297 -20.71 11.38 3.73
CA ALA A 297 -19.92 12.61 3.64
C ALA A 297 -19.28 12.96 4.98
N GLU A 298 -20.03 12.89 6.08
CA GLU A 298 -19.51 13.06 7.44
C GLU A 298 -18.44 12.00 7.74
N GLY A 299 -18.68 10.74 7.39
CA GLY A 299 -17.72 9.65 7.61
C GLY A 299 -16.35 9.91 6.96
N PHE A 300 -16.32 10.37 5.71
CA PHE A 300 -15.07 10.76 5.05
C PHE A 300 -14.44 12.01 5.66
N ALA A 301 -15.24 13.03 5.99
CA ALA A 301 -14.74 14.26 6.60
C ALA A 301 -14.14 14.00 8.00
N VAL A 302 -14.79 13.17 8.80
CA VAL A 302 -14.32 12.76 10.14
C VAL A 302 -13.06 11.91 10.01
N HIS A 303 -13.00 11.00 9.05
CA HIS A 303 -11.79 10.22 8.80
C HIS A 303 -10.60 11.13 8.43
N ALA A 304 -10.81 12.11 7.56
CA ALA A 304 -9.77 13.10 7.22
C ALA A 304 -9.35 13.92 8.44
N ALA A 305 -10.30 14.38 9.26
CA ALA A 305 -10.02 15.09 10.51
C ALA A 305 -9.19 14.23 11.48
N ASP A 306 -9.53 12.94 11.63
CA ASP A 306 -8.78 12.00 12.45
C ASP A 306 -7.31 11.87 11.99
N LEU A 307 -7.08 11.74 10.68
CA LEU A 307 -5.72 11.71 10.11
C LEU A 307 -4.95 13.01 10.38
N LEU A 308 -5.61 14.17 10.19
CA LEU A 308 -5.03 15.48 10.49
C LEU A 308 -4.66 15.60 11.98
N HIS A 309 -5.50 15.13 12.90
CA HIS A 309 -5.26 15.19 14.35
C HIS A 309 -4.06 14.33 14.77
N HIS A 310 -3.90 13.15 14.16
CA HIS A 310 -2.75 12.28 14.44
C HIS A 310 -1.42 12.90 13.99
N ARG A 311 -1.45 13.79 12.99
CA ARG A 311 -0.25 14.32 12.32
C ARG A 311 0.12 15.73 12.75
N TYR A 312 -0.85 16.60 13.04
CA TYR A 312 -0.63 18.03 13.29
C TYR A 312 -1.05 18.43 14.70
N SER A 313 -0.19 19.23 15.35
CA SER A 313 -0.44 19.71 16.72
C SER A 313 -1.48 20.82 16.78
N ASP A 314 -1.54 21.69 15.76
CA ASP A 314 -2.39 22.87 15.70
C ASP A 314 -2.68 23.31 14.26
N TRP A 315 -3.49 24.36 14.13
CA TRP A 315 -3.87 24.96 12.85
C TRP A 315 -2.69 25.51 12.05
N LEU A 316 -1.67 26.08 12.71
CA LEU A 316 -0.51 26.66 12.02
C LEU A 316 0.35 25.57 11.39
N ALA A 317 0.56 24.46 12.10
CA ALA A 317 1.26 23.28 11.59
C ALA A 317 0.53 22.69 10.37
N LEU A 318 -0.80 22.59 10.45
CA LEU A 318 -1.67 22.10 9.36
C LEU A 318 -1.57 22.99 8.11
N VAL A 319 -1.76 24.31 8.22
CA VAL A 319 -1.71 25.18 7.03
C VAL A 319 -0.30 25.30 6.45
N SER A 320 0.73 25.22 7.28
CA SER A 320 2.12 25.20 6.81
C SER A 320 2.39 23.94 5.98
N ALA A 321 1.88 22.79 6.41
CA ALA A 321 1.98 21.54 5.65
C ALA A 321 1.15 21.59 4.36
N TYR A 322 -0.07 22.12 4.43
CA TYR A 322 -0.90 22.30 3.24
C TYR A 322 -0.21 23.21 2.22
N GLN A 323 0.37 24.34 2.64
CA GLN A 323 1.06 25.28 1.75
C GLN A 323 2.28 24.64 1.09
N ARG A 324 3.03 23.77 1.79
CA ARG A 324 4.11 22.98 1.19
C ARG A 324 3.59 21.99 0.15
N GLY A 325 2.55 21.23 0.47
CA GLY A 325 1.94 20.31 -0.50
C GLY A 325 1.38 21.02 -1.73
N ARG A 326 0.72 22.16 -1.53
CA ARG A 326 0.27 23.05 -2.61
C ARG A 326 1.44 23.51 -3.48
N SER A 327 2.56 23.86 -2.85
CA SER A 327 3.77 24.29 -3.57
C SER A 327 4.36 23.17 -4.44
N LEU A 328 4.34 21.93 -3.94
CA LEU A 328 4.77 20.75 -4.70
C LEU A 328 3.84 20.50 -5.89
N TYR A 329 2.53 20.54 -5.65
CA TYR A 329 1.51 20.34 -6.69
C TYR A 329 1.55 21.42 -7.78
N GLU A 330 1.66 22.70 -7.40
CA GLU A 330 1.75 23.83 -8.35
C GLU A 330 3.14 23.93 -9.00
N GLY A 331 4.16 23.24 -8.48
CA GLY A 331 5.55 23.36 -8.92
C GLY A 331 6.16 24.75 -8.65
N ARG A 332 5.62 25.49 -7.67
CA ARG A 332 6.04 26.84 -7.29
C ARG A 332 6.02 26.99 -5.77
N ASP A 333 7.13 27.45 -5.19
CA ASP A 333 7.21 27.70 -3.75
C ASP A 333 6.32 28.87 -3.31
N GLY A 334 5.23 28.55 -2.62
CA GLY A 334 4.22 29.47 -2.12
C GLY A 334 4.37 29.81 -0.63
N MET A 335 5.45 29.39 0.05
CA MET A 335 5.56 29.57 1.51
C MET A 335 5.58 31.03 1.95
N ALA A 336 6.05 31.94 1.10
CA ALA A 336 6.03 33.38 1.38
C ALA A 336 4.62 33.98 1.42
N GLU A 337 3.63 33.30 0.87
CA GLU A 337 2.23 33.75 0.78
C GLU A 337 1.37 33.27 1.97
N LEU A 338 1.94 32.49 2.89
CA LEU A 338 1.19 31.82 3.97
C LEU A 338 0.35 32.80 4.83
N GLU A 339 0.94 33.91 5.28
CA GLU A 339 0.21 34.89 6.10
C GLU A 339 -0.96 35.51 5.33
N ARG A 340 -0.75 35.81 4.04
CA ARG A 340 -1.77 36.39 3.18
C ARG A 340 -2.93 35.41 2.96
N ASP A 341 -2.60 34.14 2.72
CA ASP A 341 -3.57 33.12 2.35
C ASP A 341 -4.36 32.60 3.57
N TRP A 342 -3.75 32.56 4.76
CA TRP A 342 -4.33 31.92 5.96
C TRP A 342 -4.63 32.87 7.12
N GLY A 343 -4.14 34.11 7.08
CA GLY A 343 -4.20 35.05 8.20
C GLY A 343 -5.63 35.30 8.70
N LEU A 344 -6.63 35.38 7.81
CA LEU A 344 -8.03 35.52 8.21
C LEU A 344 -8.52 34.34 9.04
N LEU A 345 -8.25 33.10 8.61
CA LEU A 345 -8.67 31.90 9.34
C LEU A 345 -7.88 31.70 10.65
N LEU A 346 -6.59 32.06 10.67
CA LEU A 346 -5.76 31.90 11.87
C LEU A 346 -6.04 32.96 12.94
N HIS A 347 -6.39 34.19 12.53
CA HIS A 347 -6.35 35.34 13.43
C HIS A 347 -7.69 36.07 13.61
N SER A 348 -8.65 35.97 12.68
CA SER A 348 -9.96 36.62 12.84
C SER A 348 -10.70 36.09 14.09
N PRO A 349 -11.30 36.95 14.93
CA PRO A 349 -12.13 36.52 16.05
C PRO A 349 -13.41 35.80 15.59
N GLY A 350 -13.87 36.09 14.37
CA GLY A 350 -15.00 35.42 13.72
C GLY A 350 -14.64 34.08 13.06
N SER A 351 -13.36 33.71 13.01
CA SER A 351 -12.91 32.52 12.28
C SER A 351 -13.56 31.22 12.80
N PRO A 352 -13.91 30.28 11.90
CA PRO A 352 -14.37 28.95 12.30
C PRO A 352 -13.31 28.13 13.03
N TRP A 353 -12.02 28.49 12.92
CA TRP A 353 -10.86 27.81 13.50
C TRP A 353 -10.43 28.36 14.87
N ARG A 354 -11.25 29.21 15.49
CA ARG A 354 -11.01 29.68 16.87
C ARG A 354 -11.07 28.57 17.92
N PHE A 355 -11.63 27.42 17.55
CA PHE A 355 -11.72 26.24 18.39
C PHE A 355 -10.45 25.40 18.26
N ASP A 356 -10.14 24.64 19.30
CA ASP A 356 -9.07 23.65 19.23
C ASP A 356 -9.41 22.62 18.16
N MET A 357 -8.47 22.40 17.24
CA MET A 357 -8.61 21.43 16.16
C MET A 357 -8.95 20.03 16.70
N HIS A 358 -8.34 19.63 17.81
CA HIS A 358 -8.54 18.29 18.39
C HIS A 358 -9.95 18.09 18.99
N GLN A 359 -10.78 19.14 19.06
CA GLN A 359 -12.16 19.08 19.55
C GLN A 359 -13.21 19.00 18.42
N LEU A 360 -12.78 18.96 17.15
CA LEU A 360 -13.70 18.95 16.01
C LEU A 360 -14.49 17.66 15.87
N VAL A 361 -13.91 16.53 16.28
CA VAL A 361 -14.51 15.20 16.19
C VAL A 361 -14.37 14.46 17.51
N SER A 362 -15.38 13.66 17.86
CA SER A 362 -15.35 12.81 19.06
C SER A 362 -14.78 11.42 18.76
N ASP A 363 -14.26 10.74 19.79
CA ASP A 363 -13.78 9.35 19.69
C ASP A 363 -14.83 8.38 19.10
N ASP A 364 -16.12 8.61 19.38
CA ASP A 364 -17.20 7.80 18.83
C ASP A 364 -17.35 7.99 17.32
N GLN A 365 -17.26 9.23 16.83
CA GLN A 365 -17.28 9.52 15.40
C GLN A 365 -16.04 8.97 14.71
N GLN A 366 -14.85 9.09 15.33
CA GLN A 366 -13.61 8.50 14.80
C GLN A 366 -13.73 6.99 14.63
N ARG A 367 -14.25 6.28 15.66
CA ARG A 367 -14.49 4.83 15.58
C ARG A 367 -15.49 4.46 14.49
N ALA A 368 -16.57 5.24 14.35
CA ALA A 368 -17.58 5.02 13.32
C ALA A 368 -17.01 5.23 11.91
N ALA A 369 -16.27 6.32 11.69
CA ALA A 369 -15.59 6.61 10.43
C ALA A 369 -14.56 5.52 10.07
N ALA A 370 -13.73 5.10 11.02
CA ALA A 370 -12.78 4.00 10.80
C ALA A 370 -13.48 2.68 10.47
N ALA A 371 -14.64 2.39 11.08
CA ALA A 371 -15.45 1.22 10.75
C ALA A 371 -16.06 1.32 9.34
N ALA A 372 -16.53 2.50 8.93
CA ALA A 372 -17.05 2.75 7.59
C ALA A 372 -15.96 2.58 6.51
N LEU A 373 -14.76 3.11 6.75
CA LEU A 373 -13.60 2.92 5.85
C LEU A 373 -13.21 1.44 5.72
N ARG A 374 -13.21 0.68 6.82
CA ARG A 374 -13.02 -0.78 6.77
C ARG A 374 -14.14 -1.48 6.01
N ALA A 375 -15.38 -0.99 6.09
CA ALA A 375 -16.50 -1.56 5.35
C ALA A 375 -16.32 -1.40 3.84
N TRP A 376 -15.83 -0.26 3.36
CA TRP A 376 -15.44 -0.06 1.96
C TRP A 376 -14.36 -1.04 1.50
N ARG A 377 -13.45 -1.42 2.40
CA ARG A 377 -12.32 -2.32 2.14
C ARG A 377 -12.56 -3.76 2.62
N ARG A 378 -13.81 -4.14 2.88
CA ARG A 378 -14.16 -5.47 3.43
C ARG A 378 -13.91 -6.60 2.44
N ASP A 379 -14.09 -6.33 1.16
CA ASP A 379 -13.85 -7.31 0.10
C ASP A 379 -12.36 -7.73 0.09
N PRO A 380 -12.05 -9.05 0.12
CA PRO A 380 -10.67 -9.57 0.07
C PRO A 380 -9.82 -9.04 -1.09
N ARG A 381 -10.42 -8.60 -2.19
CA ARG A 381 -9.70 -7.92 -3.29
C ARG A 381 -8.88 -6.72 -2.81
N HIS A 382 -9.31 -6.04 -1.74
CA HIS A 382 -8.56 -4.90 -1.18
C HIS A 382 -7.27 -5.31 -0.48
N TRP A 383 -7.17 -6.54 0.01
CA TRP A 383 -5.90 -7.10 0.50
C TRP A 383 -4.94 -7.32 -0.66
N VAL A 384 -5.43 -7.91 -1.76
CA VAL A 384 -4.65 -8.13 -2.99
C VAL A 384 -4.15 -6.79 -3.53
N LEU A 385 -5.05 -5.82 -3.70
CA LEU A 385 -4.72 -4.47 -4.16
C LEU A 385 -3.69 -3.79 -3.25
N SER A 386 -3.87 -3.82 -1.93
CA SER A 386 -2.97 -3.11 -1.01
C SER A 386 -1.56 -3.72 -0.98
N LEU A 387 -1.43 -5.04 -1.13
CA LEU A 387 -0.14 -5.71 -1.23
C LEU A 387 0.53 -5.43 -2.58
N ALA A 388 -0.21 -5.62 -3.67
CA ALA A 388 0.29 -5.39 -5.02
C ALA A 388 0.68 -3.91 -5.25
N ALA A 389 -0.03 -2.96 -4.63
CA ALA A 389 0.23 -1.55 -4.81
C ALA A 389 1.51 -1.03 -4.14
N VAL A 390 2.15 -1.82 -3.28
CA VAL A 390 3.50 -1.49 -2.81
C VAL A 390 4.50 -1.57 -3.97
N ARG A 391 4.29 -2.48 -4.93
CA ARG A 391 5.06 -2.59 -6.18
C ARG A 391 4.55 -1.66 -7.28
N GLU A 392 3.23 -1.61 -7.45
CA GLU A 392 2.57 -0.78 -8.46
C GLU A 392 1.59 0.23 -7.81
N PRO A 393 2.08 1.40 -7.36
CA PRO A 393 1.26 2.37 -6.61
C PRO A 393 -0.05 2.77 -7.28
N ASP A 394 -0.08 2.82 -8.61
CA ASP A 394 -1.27 3.19 -9.40
C ASP A 394 -2.47 2.26 -9.16
N LEU A 395 -2.24 1.04 -8.67
CA LEU A 395 -3.31 0.12 -8.31
C LEU A 395 -4.21 0.67 -7.19
N MET A 396 -3.72 1.57 -6.33
CA MET A 396 -4.52 2.13 -5.24
C MET A 396 -5.68 3.04 -5.70
N PHE A 397 -5.69 3.51 -6.94
CA PHE A 397 -6.85 4.21 -7.51
C PHE A 397 -8.07 3.29 -7.73
N ARG A 398 -7.88 1.97 -7.63
CA ARG A 398 -8.92 0.95 -7.90
C ARG A 398 -9.64 0.47 -6.64
N GLN A 399 -9.46 1.16 -5.51
CA GLN A 399 -10.17 0.90 -4.25
C GLN A 399 -11.69 1.11 -4.37
N GLY A 400 -12.46 0.51 -3.48
CA GLY A 400 -13.88 0.81 -3.30
C GLY A 400 -14.79 -0.11 -4.10
N LEU A 401 -15.30 0.36 -5.24
CA LEU A 401 -16.18 -0.41 -6.13
C LEU A 401 -15.38 -1.02 -7.30
N ASP A 402 -15.91 -2.09 -7.91
CA ASP A 402 -15.24 -2.74 -9.05
C ASP A 402 -15.18 -1.81 -10.26
N LEU A 403 -13.99 -1.67 -10.83
CA LEU A 403 -13.71 -0.84 -12.00
C LEU A 403 -13.62 -1.74 -13.24
N ALA A 404 -14.32 -1.36 -14.30
CA ALA A 404 -14.10 -1.95 -15.61
C ALA A 404 -12.73 -1.48 -16.14
N LEU A 405 -11.80 -2.41 -16.28
CA LEU A 405 -10.48 -2.14 -16.86
C LEU A 405 -10.56 -2.01 -18.38
N ASP A 406 -9.76 -1.11 -18.93
CA ASP A 406 -9.56 -0.99 -20.37
C ASP A 406 -8.80 -2.20 -20.95
N GLU A 407 -8.82 -2.35 -22.28
CA GLU A 407 -8.18 -3.49 -22.93
C GLU A 407 -6.66 -3.43 -22.85
N SER A 408 -6.06 -2.24 -22.81
CA SER A 408 -4.60 -2.08 -22.68
C SER A 408 -4.10 -2.72 -21.39
N ARG A 409 -4.76 -2.43 -20.27
CA ARG A 409 -4.36 -3.01 -18.98
C ARG A 409 -4.60 -4.52 -18.93
N ARG A 410 -5.67 -5.01 -19.56
CA ARG A 410 -5.93 -6.46 -19.68
C ARG A 410 -4.84 -7.14 -20.49
N GLU A 411 -4.41 -6.54 -21.59
CA GLU A 411 -3.31 -7.05 -22.42
C GLU A 411 -1.97 -7.06 -21.67
N ASP A 412 -1.66 -5.99 -20.93
CA ASP A 412 -0.45 -5.92 -20.09
C ASP A 412 -0.45 -7.04 -19.04
N ALA A 413 -1.57 -7.26 -18.35
CA ALA A 413 -1.72 -8.32 -17.37
C ALA A 413 -1.57 -9.71 -18.02
N ARG A 414 -2.21 -9.95 -19.17
CA ARG A 414 -2.04 -11.20 -19.94
C ARG A 414 -0.59 -11.42 -20.36
N HIS A 415 0.09 -10.37 -20.82
CA HIS A 415 1.49 -10.44 -21.22
C HIS A 415 2.37 -10.82 -20.04
N TYR A 416 2.19 -10.17 -18.88
CA TYR A 416 2.92 -10.50 -17.66
C TYR A 416 2.71 -11.97 -17.25
N LEU A 417 1.46 -12.42 -17.18
CA LEU A 417 1.14 -13.80 -16.79
C LEU A 417 1.79 -14.83 -17.73
N ARG A 418 1.80 -14.57 -19.05
CA ARG A 418 2.37 -15.49 -20.05
C ARG A 418 3.89 -15.48 -20.09
N GLU A 419 4.51 -14.30 -20.11
CA GLU A 419 5.96 -14.19 -20.29
C GLU A 419 6.74 -14.36 -18.99
N SER A 420 6.18 -13.89 -17.87
CA SER A 420 6.89 -13.93 -16.57
C SER A 420 6.56 -15.19 -15.77
N LEU A 421 5.32 -15.68 -15.86
CA LEU A 421 4.88 -16.86 -15.09
C LEU A 421 4.64 -18.09 -15.97
N GLY A 422 4.48 -17.95 -17.29
CA GLY A 422 4.01 -19.08 -18.11
C GLY A 422 2.61 -19.55 -17.72
N LEU A 423 1.80 -18.68 -17.11
CA LEU A 423 0.43 -18.99 -16.71
C LEU A 423 -0.55 -18.60 -17.81
N TYR A 424 -1.36 -19.57 -18.25
CA TYR A 424 -2.33 -19.41 -19.31
C TYR A 424 -3.77 -19.65 -18.81
N PRO A 425 -4.79 -19.12 -19.50
CA PRO A 425 -6.19 -19.31 -19.09
C PRO A 425 -6.60 -20.78 -18.96
N GLU A 426 -6.03 -21.67 -19.78
CA GLU A 426 -6.26 -23.11 -19.72
C GLU A 426 -5.77 -23.81 -18.44
N ASP A 427 -4.81 -23.21 -17.70
CA ASP A 427 -4.42 -23.69 -16.37
C ASP A 427 -5.54 -23.50 -15.34
N GLY A 428 -6.45 -22.57 -15.62
CA GLY A 428 -7.51 -22.16 -14.71
C GLY A 428 -6.97 -21.56 -13.41
N VAL A 429 -7.89 -21.29 -12.47
CA VAL A 429 -7.56 -20.73 -11.15
C VAL A 429 -6.62 -21.65 -10.36
N ALA A 430 -6.71 -22.96 -10.56
CA ALA A 430 -5.87 -23.95 -9.89
C ALA A 430 -4.37 -23.80 -10.24
N GLY A 431 -4.03 -23.25 -11.41
CA GLY A 431 -2.64 -22.97 -11.78
C GLY A 431 -1.97 -21.95 -10.84
N LEU A 432 -2.73 -20.99 -10.30
CA LEU A 432 -2.19 -19.99 -9.36
C LEU A 432 -1.70 -20.62 -8.06
N ALA A 433 -2.28 -21.74 -7.62
CA ALA A 433 -1.90 -22.41 -6.37
C ALA A 433 -0.41 -22.81 -6.31
N ARG A 434 0.24 -22.99 -7.47
CA ARG A 434 1.66 -23.38 -7.57
C ARG A 434 2.63 -22.27 -7.17
N TYR A 435 2.20 -21.02 -7.25
CA TYR A 435 3.01 -19.86 -6.85
C TYR A 435 2.88 -19.55 -5.36
N TRP A 436 2.05 -20.29 -4.63
CA TRP A 436 2.01 -20.27 -3.18
C TRP A 436 2.99 -21.32 -2.64
N LEU A 437 4.13 -20.86 -2.12
CA LEU A 437 5.32 -21.65 -1.75
C LEU A 437 5.56 -21.73 -0.21
N PRO A 438 4.67 -22.32 0.58
CA PRO A 438 4.79 -22.33 2.05
C PRO A 438 6.05 -23.07 2.55
N ALA A 439 6.59 -24.03 1.79
CA ALA A 439 7.84 -24.70 2.16
C ALA A 439 9.06 -23.78 2.01
N GLN A 440 9.06 -22.87 1.03
CA GLN A 440 10.08 -21.84 0.89
C GLN A 440 10.02 -20.86 2.08
N ALA A 441 8.81 -20.44 2.48
CA ALA A 441 8.64 -19.61 3.67
C ALA A 441 9.16 -20.32 4.94
N HIS A 442 8.84 -21.61 5.13
CA HIS A 442 9.39 -22.41 6.22
C HIS A 442 10.92 -22.50 6.20
N HIS A 443 11.51 -22.75 5.02
CA HIS A 443 12.95 -22.79 4.85
C HIS A 443 13.62 -21.49 5.31
N LEU A 444 13.09 -20.34 4.86
CA LEU A 444 13.58 -19.02 5.26
C LEU A 444 13.43 -18.79 6.78
N ASN A 445 12.27 -19.13 7.36
CA ASN A 445 12.03 -19.03 8.79
C ASN A 445 13.05 -19.84 9.60
N GLN A 446 13.35 -21.05 9.13
CA GLN A 446 14.30 -21.94 9.77
C GLN A 446 15.74 -21.43 9.66
N LEU A 447 16.16 -20.95 8.48
CA LEU A 447 17.47 -20.31 8.32
C LEU A 447 17.61 -19.08 9.23
N ALA A 448 16.58 -18.25 9.33
CA ALA A 448 16.60 -17.08 10.21
C ALA A 448 16.74 -17.46 11.70
N ALA A 449 16.03 -18.50 12.14
CA ALA A 449 16.16 -19.05 13.49
C ALA A 449 17.58 -19.59 13.74
N ASP A 450 18.11 -20.41 12.83
CA ASP A 450 19.45 -20.97 12.98
C ASP A 450 20.55 -19.90 12.92
N ALA A 451 20.40 -18.86 12.10
CA ALA A 451 21.31 -17.72 12.03
C ALA A 451 21.39 -16.97 13.37
N GLN A 452 20.25 -16.76 14.03
CA GLN A 452 20.18 -16.12 15.34
C GLN A 452 20.95 -16.91 16.41
N HIS A 453 20.95 -18.24 16.31
CA HIS A 453 21.62 -19.15 17.24
C HIS A 453 23.03 -19.58 16.79
N ARG A 454 23.54 -19.05 15.68
CA ARG A 454 24.83 -19.47 15.07
C ARG A 454 24.88 -20.97 14.78
N ALA A 455 23.75 -21.52 14.36
CA ALA A 455 23.55 -22.94 14.05
C ALA A 455 23.42 -23.21 12.54
N LEU A 456 23.63 -22.20 11.70
CA LEU A 456 23.66 -22.38 10.25
C LEU A 456 24.75 -23.39 9.83
N PRO A 457 24.58 -24.09 8.68
CA PRO A 457 25.56 -25.05 8.18
C PRO A 457 26.99 -24.50 8.00
N ALA A 458 27.98 -25.36 7.80
CA ALA A 458 29.34 -24.91 7.50
C ALA A 458 29.42 -24.23 6.12
N LEU A 459 30.26 -23.19 6.00
CA LEU A 459 30.58 -22.56 4.71
C LEU A 459 31.64 -23.35 3.94
N GLU A 460 32.44 -24.15 4.64
CA GLU A 460 33.37 -25.10 4.04
C GLU A 460 32.59 -26.39 3.73
N THR A 461 32.45 -26.68 2.44
CA THR A 461 31.85 -27.92 1.96
C THR A 461 32.92 -28.75 1.25
N PRO A 462 32.69 -30.07 1.04
CA PRO A 462 33.61 -30.91 0.24
C PRO A 462 33.80 -30.43 -1.20
N PHE A 463 32.91 -29.56 -1.68
CA PHE A 463 32.83 -29.08 -3.05
C PHE A 463 33.42 -27.68 -3.24
N GLY A 464 33.72 -26.99 -2.13
CA GLY A 464 34.22 -25.61 -2.13
C GLY A 464 33.49 -24.72 -1.14
N ARG A 465 33.59 -23.41 -1.37
CA ARG A 465 33.00 -22.36 -0.54
C ARG A 465 32.07 -21.48 -1.39
N PRO A 466 30.96 -20.99 -0.82
CA PRO A 466 30.06 -20.07 -1.51
C PRO A 466 30.71 -18.70 -1.71
N ALA A 467 30.18 -17.92 -2.66
CA ALA A 467 30.60 -16.54 -2.89
C ALA A 467 30.34 -15.65 -1.66
N ALA A 468 31.18 -14.64 -1.45
CA ALA A 468 31.11 -13.75 -0.28
C ALA A 468 29.80 -12.97 -0.19
N GLU A 469 29.21 -12.59 -1.33
CA GLU A 469 27.92 -11.89 -1.40
C GLU A 469 26.78 -12.79 -0.92
N ALA A 470 26.76 -14.05 -1.36
CA ALA A 470 25.78 -15.05 -0.93
C ALA A 470 25.87 -15.34 0.58
N VAL A 471 27.10 -15.39 1.12
CA VAL A 471 27.32 -15.52 2.58
C VAL A 471 26.75 -14.30 3.31
N THR A 472 26.95 -13.10 2.77
CA THR A 472 26.43 -11.87 3.37
C THR A 472 24.91 -11.86 3.42
N LEU A 473 24.23 -12.28 2.34
CA LEU A 473 22.77 -12.42 2.30
C LEU A 473 22.25 -13.41 3.35
N ARG A 474 22.87 -14.59 3.41
CA ARG A 474 22.55 -15.62 4.40
C ARG A 474 22.69 -15.13 5.85
N GLU A 475 23.77 -14.44 6.19
CA GLU A 475 23.99 -13.96 7.56
C GLU A 475 23.01 -12.84 7.97
N ARG A 476 22.48 -12.06 7.00
CA ARG A 476 21.46 -11.04 7.28
C ARG A 476 20.14 -11.63 7.77
N LEU A 477 19.81 -12.87 7.40
CA LEU A 477 18.58 -13.55 7.81
C LEU A 477 18.40 -13.62 9.33
N LYS A 478 19.48 -13.52 10.09
CA LYS A 478 19.44 -13.39 11.55
C LYS A 478 18.48 -12.28 12.02
N GLY A 479 18.39 -11.17 11.30
CA GLY A 479 17.48 -10.06 11.63
C GLY A 479 16.00 -10.45 11.53
N CYS A 480 15.68 -11.48 10.76
CA CYS A 480 14.33 -11.91 10.46
C CYS A 480 13.77 -12.94 11.46
N SER A 481 14.56 -13.42 12.44
CA SER A 481 14.19 -14.57 13.27
C SER A 481 12.90 -14.42 14.10
N ARG A 482 12.37 -13.20 14.23
CA ARG A 482 11.12 -12.86 14.94
C ARG A 482 9.92 -12.67 14.01
N TYR A 483 10.13 -12.74 12.71
CA TYR A 483 9.18 -12.31 11.69
C TYR A 483 8.93 -13.46 10.72
N ALA A 484 7.68 -13.91 10.61
CA ALA A 484 7.32 -14.95 9.65
C ALA A 484 7.62 -14.49 8.21
N ALA A 485 8.24 -15.37 7.42
CA ALA A 485 8.59 -15.17 6.02
C ALA A 485 7.38 -15.22 5.07
N THR A 486 6.18 -15.56 5.57
CA THR A 486 4.99 -15.68 4.73
C THR A 486 4.77 -14.45 3.86
N ILE A 487 5.01 -13.25 4.38
CA ILE A 487 4.85 -11.99 3.65
C ILE A 487 5.80 -11.86 2.45
N HIS A 488 7.03 -12.39 2.52
CA HIS A 488 8.00 -12.37 1.43
C HIS A 488 7.51 -13.15 0.20
N MET A 489 6.76 -14.23 0.43
CA MET A 489 6.08 -14.99 -0.62
C MET A 489 4.74 -14.34 -1.00
N ALA A 490 3.96 -13.93 0.00
CA ALA A 490 2.59 -13.48 -0.18
C ALA A 490 2.48 -12.18 -0.97
N GLU A 491 3.47 -11.29 -0.89
CA GLU A 491 3.49 -10.05 -1.67
C GLU A 491 3.56 -10.33 -3.19
N LYS A 492 4.40 -11.28 -3.64
CA LYS A 492 4.48 -11.68 -5.06
C LYS A 492 3.22 -12.41 -5.48
N TYR A 493 2.74 -13.30 -4.62
CA TYR A 493 1.49 -14.02 -4.86
C TYR A 493 0.31 -13.06 -5.04
N ALA A 494 0.21 -12.03 -4.21
CA ALA A 494 -0.82 -10.99 -4.34
C ALA A 494 -0.70 -10.25 -5.67
N PHE A 495 0.52 -9.94 -6.11
CA PHE A 495 0.75 -9.35 -7.43
C PHE A 495 0.29 -10.27 -8.57
N TYR A 496 0.61 -11.56 -8.51
CA TYR A 496 0.18 -12.54 -9.52
C TYR A 496 -1.34 -12.69 -9.55
N LEU A 497 -1.97 -12.73 -8.37
CA LEU A 497 -3.41 -12.77 -8.23
C LEU A 497 -4.06 -11.49 -8.79
N GLN A 498 -3.46 -10.32 -8.58
CA GLN A 498 -3.93 -9.07 -9.18
C GLN A 498 -3.83 -9.10 -10.70
N MET A 499 -2.74 -9.62 -11.28
CA MET A 499 -2.63 -9.76 -12.74
C MET A 499 -3.66 -10.75 -13.29
N ALA A 500 -3.93 -11.85 -12.59
CA ALA A 500 -4.99 -12.79 -12.97
C ALA A 500 -6.38 -12.12 -12.94
N MET A 501 -6.67 -11.33 -11.91
CA MET A 501 -7.90 -10.51 -11.83
C MET A 501 -7.97 -9.50 -12.98
N ASP A 502 -6.89 -8.77 -13.23
CA ASP A 502 -6.80 -7.73 -14.26
C ASP A 502 -6.99 -8.30 -15.67
N SER A 503 -6.51 -9.52 -15.95
CA SER A 503 -6.61 -10.15 -17.27
C SER A 503 -8.05 -10.41 -17.73
N GLY A 504 -8.97 -10.66 -16.78
CA GLY A 504 -10.33 -11.09 -17.07
C GLY A 504 -10.48 -12.51 -17.64
N ASP A 505 -9.40 -13.27 -17.77
CA ASP A 505 -9.40 -14.58 -18.44
C ASP A 505 -9.67 -15.76 -17.48
N PHE A 506 -9.64 -15.52 -16.16
CA PHE A 506 -9.85 -16.52 -15.11
C PHE A 506 -11.23 -16.37 -14.42
N ALA A 507 -11.73 -17.46 -13.85
CA ALA A 507 -13.03 -17.44 -13.16
C ALA A 507 -13.01 -16.57 -11.89
N ALA A 508 -13.72 -15.44 -11.91
CA ALA A 508 -13.73 -14.45 -10.84
C ALA A 508 -14.05 -15.02 -9.45
N ALA A 509 -15.00 -15.96 -9.35
CA ALA A 509 -15.35 -16.61 -8.08
C ALA A 509 -14.16 -17.36 -7.45
N GLY A 510 -13.38 -18.08 -8.27
CA GLY A 510 -12.19 -18.79 -7.78
C GLY A 510 -11.07 -17.83 -7.37
N LEU A 511 -10.89 -16.71 -8.08
CA LEU A 511 -9.93 -15.68 -7.68
C LEU A 511 -10.31 -15.02 -6.35
N ALA A 512 -11.61 -14.80 -6.11
CA ALA A 512 -12.11 -14.29 -4.83
C ALA A 512 -11.86 -15.28 -3.68
N GLU A 513 -11.99 -16.58 -3.91
CA GLU A 513 -11.64 -17.61 -2.92
C GLU A 513 -10.14 -17.59 -2.58
N LEU A 514 -9.26 -17.43 -3.58
CA LEU A 514 -7.81 -17.28 -3.35
C LEU A 514 -7.47 -15.99 -2.59
N ALA A 515 -8.14 -14.87 -2.90
CA ALA A 515 -7.97 -13.61 -2.19
C ALA A 515 -8.40 -13.74 -0.72
N GLU A 516 -9.50 -14.43 -0.46
CA GLU A 516 -9.98 -14.73 0.90
C GLU A 516 -9.01 -15.64 1.66
N ALA A 517 -8.47 -16.68 1.01
CA ALA A 517 -7.46 -17.55 1.59
C ALA A 517 -6.18 -16.77 1.94
N LEU A 518 -5.69 -15.92 1.01
CA LEU A 518 -4.53 -15.04 1.24
C LEU A 518 -4.76 -14.13 2.46
N ARG A 519 -5.89 -13.43 2.50
CA ARG A 519 -6.29 -12.59 3.64
C ARG A 519 -6.29 -13.40 4.94
N SER A 520 -6.96 -14.54 4.96
CA SER A 520 -7.13 -15.38 6.16
C SER A 520 -5.77 -15.84 6.70
N VAL A 521 -4.85 -16.27 5.83
CA VAL A 521 -3.50 -16.67 6.20
C VAL A 521 -2.72 -15.50 6.81
N LEU A 522 -2.72 -14.34 6.15
CA LEU A 522 -1.98 -13.17 6.63
C LEU A 522 -2.52 -12.68 7.98
N CYS A 523 -3.84 -12.64 8.18
CA CYS A 523 -4.45 -12.30 9.46
C CYS A 523 -4.06 -13.25 10.60
N ARG A 524 -3.78 -14.52 10.29
CA ARG A 524 -3.39 -15.54 11.29
C ARG A 524 -1.92 -15.43 11.69
N PHE A 525 -1.05 -15.18 10.73
CA PHE A 525 0.39 -15.06 11.01
C PHE A 525 0.81 -13.68 11.49
N TYR A 526 0.03 -12.65 11.14
CA TYR A 526 0.28 -11.27 11.54
C TYR A 526 -0.95 -10.74 12.30
N PRO A 527 -0.87 -10.58 13.63
CA PRO A 527 -2.03 -10.14 14.42
C PRO A 527 -2.47 -8.69 14.18
N THR A 528 -1.62 -7.86 13.54
CA THR A 528 -1.91 -6.45 13.29
C THR A 528 -1.21 -5.98 12.00
N PRO A 529 -1.70 -4.90 11.36
CA PRO A 529 -1.04 -4.26 10.22
C PRO A 529 0.44 -3.96 10.46
N ARG A 530 0.74 -3.42 11.65
CA ARG A 530 2.10 -3.10 12.07
C ARG A 530 3.02 -4.32 12.07
N ARG A 531 2.55 -5.48 12.55
CA ARG A 531 3.35 -6.72 12.57
C ARG A 531 3.63 -7.25 11.16
N LEU A 532 2.67 -7.14 10.25
CA LEU A 532 2.85 -7.51 8.85
C LEU A 532 3.90 -6.60 8.18
N LEU A 533 3.76 -5.29 8.32
CA LEU A 533 4.65 -4.31 7.69
C LEU A 533 6.07 -4.33 8.28
N GLU A 534 6.20 -4.52 9.60
CA GLU A 534 7.50 -4.75 10.24
C GLU A 534 8.17 -6.03 9.71
N ALA A 535 7.41 -7.12 9.55
CA ALA A 535 7.95 -8.35 8.97
C ALA A 535 8.40 -8.14 7.53
N TRP A 536 7.57 -7.49 6.71
CA TRP A 536 7.90 -7.21 5.32
C TRP A 536 9.17 -6.38 5.20
N ALA A 537 9.29 -5.29 5.97
CA ALA A 537 10.47 -4.43 5.94
C ALA A 537 11.75 -5.19 6.31
N GLN A 538 11.68 -6.10 7.29
CA GLN A 538 12.84 -6.90 7.70
C GLN A 538 13.24 -7.92 6.63
N TRP A 539 12.27 -8.60 6.01
CA TRP A 539 12.54 -9.55 4.94
C TRP A 539 13.06 -8.87 3.67
N GLU A 540 12.49 -7.73 3.27
CA GLU A 540 12.97 -6.91 2.15
C GLU A 540 14.41 -6.43 2.37
N GLN A 541 14.75 -6.03 3.60
CA GLN A 541 16.10 -5.60 3.93
C GLN A 541 17.12 -6.76 3.91
N ALA A 542 16.72 -7.94 4.37
CA ALA A 542 17.60 -9.09 4.48
C ALA A 542 17.81 -9.80 3.13
N LEU A 543 16.74 -9.93 2.36
CA LEU A 543 16.68 -10.67 1.11
C LEU A 543 15.97 -9.85 0.02
N PRO A 544 16.59 -8.77 -0.47
CA PRO A 544 16.02 -7.95 -1.54
C PRO A 544 15.95 -8.75 -2.85
N GLU A 545 14.98 -8.41 -3.69
CA GLU A 545 14.83 -9.05 -4.99
C GLU A 545 15.96 -8.67 -5.95
N GLU A 546 16.57 -9.68 -6.57
CA GLU A 546 17.67 -9.47 -7.50
C GLU A 546 17.18 -8.78 -8.78
N GLY A 547 17.92 -7.78 -9.25
CA GLY A 547 17.59 -7.03 -10.46
C GLY A 547 16.46 -6.00 -10.29
N GLN A 548 15.86 -5.87 -9.10
CA GLN A 548 14.82 -4.86 -8.82
C GLN A 548 15.26 -3.84 -7.77
N PRO A 549 14.77 -2.59 -7.83
CA PRO A 549 14.98 -1.62 -6.76
C PRO A 549 14.36 -2.11 -5.44
N PRO A 550 15.04 -1.96 -4.29
CA PRO A 550 14.50 -2.38 -3.01
C PRO A 550 13.30 -1.53 -2.59
N MET A 551 12.23 -2.17 -2.11
CA MET A 551 10.95 -1.52 -1.71
C MET A 551 10.99 -0.91 -0.30
N ARG A 552 12.17 -0.55 0.18
CA ARG A 552 12.40 -0.15 1.58
C ARG A 552 11.64 1.11 1.96
N HIS A 553 11.51 2.08 1.05
CA HIS A 553 10.86 3.36 1.33
C HIS A 553 9.34 3.19 1.28
N GLU A 554 8.85 2.38 0.33
CA GLU A 554 7.46 2.03 0.09
C GLU A 554 6.87 1.32 1.33
N ILE A 555 7.51 0.24 1.79
CA ILE A 555 7.04 -0.50 2.97
C ILE A 555 7.13 0.37 4.24
N ARG A 556 8.21 1.17 4.37
CA ARG A 556 8.39 2.05 5.54
C ARG A 556 7.31 3.13 5.59
N TRP A 557 6.96 3.71 4.45
CA TRP A 557 5.89 4.68 4.36
C TRP A 557 4.57 4.09 4.87
N HIS A 558 4.22 2.88 4.42
CA HIS A 558 3.00 2.20 4.86
C HIS A 558 2.97 1.89 6.37
N LEU A 559 4.15 1.80 7.02
CA LEU A 559 4.28 1.60 8.46
C LEU A 559 4.15 2.90 9.26
N GLU A 560 4.48 4.04 8.66
CA GLU A 560 4.58 5.34 9.33
C GLU A 560 3.41 6.28 9.05
N ASP A 561 2.84 6.25 7.84
CA ASP A 561 1.72 7.13 7.46
C ASP A 561 0.40 6.61 8.04
N PRO A 562 -0.33 7.42 8.83
CA PRO A 562 -1.58 6.98 9.45
C PRO A 562 -2.70 6.71 8.44
N GLY A 563 -2.63 7.28 7.23
CA GLY A 563 -3.58 7.04 6.15
C GLY A 563 -3.33 5.74 5.40
N SER A 564 -2.21 5.05 5.63
CA SER A 564 -1.86 3.78 4.97
C SER A 564 -3.05 2.80 4.93
N PRO A 565 -3.39 2.24 3.76
CA PRO A 565 -4.57 1.37 3.59
C PRO A 565 -4.54 0.15 4.51
N PHE A 566 -3.35 -0.33 4.89
CA PHE A 566 -3.16 -1.45 5.80
C PHE A 566 -3.83 -1.24 7.17
N HIS A 567 -3.93 -0.01 7.67
CA HIS A 567 -4.59 0.31 8.94
C HIS A 567 -6.12 0.18 8.89
N TYR A 568 -6.67 0.11 7.68
CA TYR A 568 -8.11 0.10 7.41
C TYR A 568 -8.54 -1.10 6.56
N LEU A 569 -7.70 -2.14 6.45
CA LEU A 569 -8.10 -3.44 5.95
C LEU A 569 -8.95 -4.20 6.99
N ASP A 570 -9.81 -5.10 6.52
CA ASP A 570 -10.57 -5.98 7.41
C ASP A 570 -9.67 -7.09 7.98
N TRP A 571 -9.17 -6.87 9.20
CA TRP A 571 -8.24 -7.76 9.89
C TRP A 571 -8.96 -8.91 10.60
N GLN A 572 -9.60 -9.77 9.83
CA GLN A 572 -10.33 -10.94 10.32
C GLN A 572 -9.88 -12.20 9.60
N ALA A 573 -9.64 -13.27 10.36
CA ALA A 573 -9.34 -14.58 9.81
C ALA A 573 -10.64 -15.41 9.67
N SER A 574 -10.83 -16.03 8.50
CA SER A 574 -11.89 -17.02 8.25
C SER A 574 -11.39 -18.43 8.55
N ALA A 575 -12.08 -19.48 8.08
CA ALA A 575 -11.59 -20.85 8.23
C ALA A 575 -10.17 -21.03 7.66
N TRP A 576 -9.40 -21.95 8.22
CA TRP A 576 -8.03 -22.19 7.75
C TRP A 576 -8.05 -22.80 6.36
N GLN A 577 -7.56 -22.04 5.38
CA GLN A 577 -7.35 -22.46 4.01
C GLN A 577 -6.24 -21.60 3.42
N GLU A 578 -5.24 -22.23 2.83
CA GLU A 578 -4.18 -21.53 2.10
C GLU A 578 -4.52 -21.44 0.61
N PRO A 579 -3.97 -20.45 -0.12
CA PRO A 579 -4.13 -20.36 -1.57
C PRO A 579 -3.60 -21.57 -2.36
N GLY A 580 -2.64 -22.31 -1.79
CA GLY A 580 -2.09 -23.54 -2.37
C GLY A 580 -1.79 -24.60 -1.31
N PRO A 581 -1.39 -25.82 -1.73
CA PRO A 581 -1.14 -26.92 -0.80
C PRO A 581 0.07 -26.64 0.08
N ARG A 582 -0.09 -26.81 1.40
CA ARG A 582 1.02 -26.82 2.36
C ARG A 582 1.51 -28.26 2.57
N PRO A 583 2.72 -28.64 2.11
CA PRO A 583 3.27 -29.95 2.40
C PRO A 583 3.61 -30.05 3.90
N ASP A 584 3.63 -31.27 4.44
CA ASP A 584 4.25 -31.51 5.74
C ASP A 584 5.79 -31.55 5.62
N LEU A 585 6.48 -31.47 6.76
CA LEU A 585 7.94 -31.43 6.81
C LEU A 585 8.58 -32.70 6.22
N THR A 586 7.95 -33.87 6.40
CA THR A 586 8.44 -35.14 5.87
C THR A 586 8.38 -35.15 4.35
N ARG A 587 7.25 -34.74 3.78
CA ARG A 587 7.01 -34.59 2.35
C ARG A 587 8.00 -33.61 1.72
N PHE A 588 8.22 -32.46 2.36
CA PHE A 588 9.20 -31.49 1.89
C PHE A 588 10.64 -32.01 1.97
N THR A 589 10.96 -32.79 3.01
CA THR A 589 12.26 -33.46 3.13
C THR A 589 12.48 -34.49 2.03
N ALA A 590 11.45 -35.26 1.68
CA ALA A 590 11.52 -36.23 0.58
C ALA A 590 11.72 -35.55 -0.77
N LEU A 591 10.99 -34.46 -1.04
CA LEU A 591 11.18 -33.63 -2.24
C LEU A 591 12.62 -33.10 -2.32
N GLY A 592 13.20 -32.69 -1.19
CA GLY A 592 14.58 -32.23 -1.11
C GLY A 592 15.63 -33.26 -1.54
N LEU A 593 15.32 -34.57 -1.57
CA LEU A 593 16.26 -35.59 -2.06
C LEU A 593 16.63 -35.42 -3.53
N VAL A 594 15.80 -34.73 -4.32
CA VAL A 594 16.10 -34.42 -5.73
C VAL A 594 17.41 -33.63 -5.89
N GLY A 595 17.80 -32.87 -4.85
CA GLY A 595 19.00 -32.04 -4.88
C GLY A 595 19.01 -31.06 -6.06
N PRO A 596 20.21 -30.66 -6.53
CA PRO A 596 20.34 -29.71 -7.62
C PRO A 596 19.77 -30.12 -8.98
N LEU A 597 19.29 -31.37 -9.14
CA LEU A 597 18.61 -31.79 -10.38
C LEU A 597 17.32 -30.98 -10.59
N ASN A 598 16.65 -30.58 -9.49
CA ASN A 598 15.45 -29.77 -9.54
C ASN A 598 15.42 -28.76 -8.39
N ALA A 599 15.96 -27.57 -8.63
CA ALA A 599 15.99 -26.47 -7.67
C ALA A 599 14.60 -25.84 -7.39
N GLY A 600 13.57 -26.21 -8.15
CA GLY A 600 12.22 -25.68 -8.04
C GLY A 600 11.30 -26.41 -7.07
N ALA A 601 11.75 -27.49 -6.40
CA ALA A 601 10.91 -28.36 -5.58
C ALA A 601 10.50 -27.77 -4.21
N TRP A 602 9.82 -26.63 -4.21
CA TRP A 602 9.35 -25.89 -3.02
C TRP A 602 7.86 -26.12 -2.68
N SER A 603 7.13 -26.88 -3.49
CA SER A 603 5.71 -27.17 -3.31
C SER A 603 5.40 -28.62 -3.64
N ASP A 604 4.28 -29.15 -3.13
CA ASP A 604 3.78 -30.46 -3.55
C ASP A 604 3.39 -30.38 -5.04
N PRO A 605 3.95 -31.24 -5.92
CA PRO A 605 3.71 -31.12 -7.36
C PRO A 605 2.24 -31.34 -7.71
N LEU A 606 1.71 -30.45 -8.55
CA LEU A 606 0.35 -30.45 -9.04
C LEU A 606 0.31 -30.85 -10.52
N PRO A 607 -0.80 -31.42 -11.01
CA PRO A 607 -0.96 -31.67 -12.44
C PRO A 607 -0.77 -30.40 -13.26
N GLU A 608 -0.02 -30.53 -14.35
CA GLU A 608 0.33 -29.46 -15.28
C GLU A 608 -0.75 -29.24 -16.34
N SER A 609 -0.74 -28.08 -17.00
CA SER A 609 -1.66 -27.86 -18.14
C SER A 609 -1.31 -28.76 -19.32
N PRO A 610 -2.25 -28.97 -20.26
CA PRO A 610 -1.98 -29.74 -21.47
C PRO A 610 -0.74 -29.28 -22.25
N ARG A 611 -0.41 -27.99 -22.17
CA ARG A 611 0.77 -27.39 -22.78
C ARG A 611 2.06 -27.84 -22.08
N GLU A 612 2.18 -27.59 -20.78
CA GLU A 612 3.38 -27.98 -20.01
C GLU A 612 3.57 -29.50 -19.95
N VAL A 613 2.46 -30.25 -19.96
CA VAL A 613 2.47 -31.72 -20.13
C VAL A 613 3.21 -32.16 -21.40
N ALA A 614 3.12 -31.40 -22.50
CA ALA A 614 3.82 -31.75 -23.74
C ALA A 614 5.34 -31.59 -23.58
N ALA A 615 5.79 -30.48 -22.99
CA ALA A 615 7.21 -30.22 -22.74
C ALA A 615 7.81 -31.26 -21.78
N ILE A 616 7.10 -31.60 -20.69
CA ILE A 616 7.55 -32.62 -19.75
C ILE A 616 7.61 -34.00 -20.43
N ARG A 617 6.65 -34.35 -21.29
CA ARG A 617 6.69 -35.61 -22.05
C ARG A 617 7.88 -35.67 -23.01
N GLU A 618 8.17 -34.60 -23.73
CA GLU A 618 9.32 -34.54 -24.64
C GLU A 618 10.62 -34.71 -23.87
N TRP A 619 10.76 -34.05 -22.71
CA TRP A 619 11.93 -34.22 -21.85
C TRP A 619 12.06 -35.67 -21.34
N ILE A 620 10.99 -36.26 -20.78
CA ILE A 620 11.02 -37.62 -20.26
C ILE A 620 11.30 -38.66 -21.37
N ASP A 621 10.67 -38.52 -22.54
CA ASP A 621 10.90 -39.42 -23.68
C ASP A 621 12.33 -39.27 -24.20
N GLY A 622 12.82 -38.04 -24.33
CA GLY A 622 14.18 -37.77 -24.82
C GLY A 622 15.30 -38.25 -23.89
N HIS A 623 15.10 -38.17 -22.56
CA HIS A 623 16.15 -38.50 -21.58
C HIS A 623 16.05 -39.93 -21.03
N TYR A 624 14.84 -40.49 -20.95
CA TYR A 624 14.58 -41.78 -20.31
C TYR A 624 13.81 -42.76 -21.19
N GLY A 625 13.28 -42.33 -22.35
CA GLY A 625 12.48 -43.19 -23.24
C GLY A 625 11.13 -43.61 -22.64
N LEU A 626 10.60 -42.87 -21.66
CA LEU A 626 9.35 -43.25 -20.98
C LEU A 626 8.15 -42.56 -21.63
N GLN A 627 7.25 -43.36 -22.19
CA GLN A 627 6.10 -42.87 -22.96
C GLN A 627 4.76 -42.96 -22.21
N GLY A 628 4.76 -43.47 -20.97
CA GLY A 628 3.53 -43.63 -20.20
C GLY A 628 3.72 -44.02 -18.74
N ALA A 629 2.60 -44.02 -18.01
CA ALA A 629 2.56 -44.24 -16.56
C ALA A 629 3.08 -45.61 -16.10
N GLU A 630 2.86 -46.67 -16.89
CA GLU A 630 3.37 -48.02 -16.57
C GLU A 630 4.89 -48.05 -16.65
N GLY A 631 5.47 -47.59 -17.77
CA GLY A 631 6.92 -47.49 -17.93
C GLY A 631 7.57 -46.61 -16.86
N LEU A 632 6.94 -45.49 -16.48
CA LEU A 632 7.42 -44.67 -15.38
C LEU A 632 7.48 -45.45 -14.06
N ARG A 633 6.42 -46.18 -13.70
CA ARG A 633 6.37 -46.94 -12.44
C ARG A 633 7.44 -48.03 -12.41
N ASP A 634 7.59 -48.77 -13.50
CA ASP A 634 8.61 -49.81 -13.62
C ASP A 634 10.02 -49.22 -13.48
N PHE A 635 10.27 -48.05 -14.07
CA PHE A 635 11.56 -47.38 -13.96
C PHE A 635 11.83 -46.81 -12.56
N LEU A 636 10.81 -46.24 -11.90
CA LEU A 636 10.91 -45.82 -10.50
C LEU A 636 11.19 -47.01 -9.57
N ASP A 637 10.55 -48.16 -9.82
CA ASP A 637 10.81 -49.40 -9.09
C ASP A 637 12.24 -49.90 -9.32
N PHE A 638 12.73 -49.82 -10.56
CA PHE A 638 14.12 -50.12 -10.90
C PHE A 638 15.09 -49.23 -10.12
N LEU A 639 14.95 -47.90 -10.18
CA LEU A 639 15.84 -46.95 -9.49
C LEU A 639 15.88 -47.19 -7.97
N LEU A 640 14.71 -47.41 -7.36
CA LEU A 640 14.62 -47.61 -5.91
C LEU A 640 15.09 -49.01 -5.47
N ALA A 641 15.01 -50.03 -6.32
CA ALA A 641 15.42 -51.39 -5.95
C ALA A 641 16.88 -51.69 -6.29
N SER A 642 17.29 -51.40 -7.53
CA SER A 642 18.61 -51.75 -8.07
C SER A 642 19.37 -50.53 -8.59
N GLY A 643 18.75 -49.72 -9.46
CA GLY A 643 19.28 -48.48 -10.02
C GLY A 643 20.52 -48.63 -10.88
N ASP A 644 21.01 -47.49 -11.38
CA ASP A 644 22.26 -47.38 -12.14
C ASP A 644 23.45 -47.80 -11.26
N ARG A 645 23.37 -47.62 -9.94
CA ARG A 645 24.38 -48.10 -8.99
C ARG A 645 24.69 -49.59 -9.14
N GLN A 646 23.73 -50.42 -9.55
CA GLN A 646 23.96 -51.84 -9.76
C GLN A 646 24.85 -52.09 -10.99
N GLU A 647 24.70 -51.28 -12.05
CA GLU A 647 25.59 -51.32 -13.21
C GLU A 647 27.04 -51.08 -12.78
N TYR A 648 27.26 -50.06 -11.94
CA TYR A 648 28.57 -49.79 -11.35
C TYR A 648 29.11 -50.99 -10.56
N GLN A 649 28.30 -51.51 -9.63
CA GLN A 649 28.70 -52.61 -8.73
C GLN A 649 29.09 -53.88 -9.48
N ILE A 650 28.42 -54.18 -10.60
CA ILE A 650 28.66 -55.40 -11.38
C ILE A 650 29.79 -55.21 -12.39
N ASN A 651 29.77 -54.12 -13.15
CA ASN A 651 30.63 -53.97 -14.32
C ASN A 651 31.95 -53.24 -14.03
N TYR A 652 31.98 -52.40 -12.99
CA TYR A 652 33.08 -51.45 -12.78
C TYR A 652 33.78 -51.63 -11.44
N ALA A 653 33.03 -51.78 -10.34
CA ALA A 653 33.58 -51.98 -9.00
C ALA A 653 34.59 -53.15 -8.88
N PRO A 654 34.44 -54.30 -9.58
CA PRO A 654 35.43 -55.38 -9.52
C PRO A 654 36.83 -54.98 -10.00
N TYR A 655 36.96 -53.98 -10.87
CA TYR A 655 38.26 -53.50 -11.35
C TYR A 655 39.07 -52.79 -10.27
N THR A 656 38.42 -52.24 -9.24
CA THR A 656 39.10 -51.64 -8.08
C THR A 656 39.97 -52.65 -7.30
N LEU A 657 39.65 -53.94 -7.43
CA LEU A 657 40.40 -55.04 -6.82
C LEU A 657 41.47 -55.64 -7.76
N ASN A 658 41.50 -55.26 -9.04
CA ASN A 658 42.44 -55.80 -10.03
C ASN A 658 42.88 -54.73 -11.06
N PRO A 659 43.84 -53.87 -10.69
CA PRO A 659 44.34 -52.80 -11.58
C PRO A 659 44.97 -53.32 -12.87
N GLN A 660 45.61 -54.50 -12.83
CA GLN A 660 46.24 -55.09 -14.02
C GLN A 660 45.20 -55.44 -15.09
N ARG A 661 44.03 -55.95 -14.67
CA ARG A 661 42.92 -56.25 -15.57
C ARG A 661 42.30 -54.97 -16.13
N LEU A 662 42.19 -53.92 -15.30
CA LEU A 662 41.66 -52.62 -15.73
C LEU A 662 42.51 -52.00 -16.84
N GLU A 663 43.83 -51.94 -16.63
CA GLU A 663 44.77 -51.42 -17.64
C GLU A 663 44.74 -52.24 -18.94
N ALA A 664 44.62 -53.57 -18.82
CA ALA A 664 44.52 -54.43 -19.99
C ALA A 664 43.22 -54.19 -20.79
N GLU A 665 42.08 -54.03 -20.11
CA GLU A 665 40.78 -53.75 -20.74
C GLU A 665 40.79 -52.39 -21.45
N ILE A 666 41.31 -51.35 -20.77
CA ILE A 666 41.49 -50.00 -21.35
C ILE A 666 42.36 -50.08 -22.62
N ALA A 667 43.51 -50.75 -22.55
CA ALA A 667 44.41 -50.87 -23.68
C ALA A 667 43.80 -51.64 -24.87
N ILE A 668 42.96 -52.65 -24.60
CA ILE A 668 42.22 -53.38 -25.65
C ILE A 668 41.27 -52.43 -26.37
N LEU A 669 40.45 -51.69 -25.61
CA LEU A 669 39.46 -50.76 -26.18
C LEU A 669 40.14 -49.60 -26.93
N GLU A 670 41.22 -49.02 -26.39
CA GLU A 670 42.00 -47.96 -27.05
C GLU A 670 42.66 -48.40 -28.37
N SER A 671 42.91 -49.70 -28.53
CA SER A 671 43.57 -50.26 -29.72
C SER A 671 42.61 -50.60 -30.87
N GLY A 672 41.30 -50.58 -30.64
CA GLY A 672 40.25 -50.90 -31.62
C GLY A 672 39.46 -49.69 -32.09
N ASP A 673 38.71 -49.84 -33.19
CA ASP A 673 37.69 -48.85 -33.57
C ASP A 673 36.50 -48.96 -32.61
N CYS A 674 36.35 -48.01 -31.68
CA CYS A 674 35.26 -48.02 -30.71
C CYS A 674 33.94 -47.52 -31.32
N GLY A 675 32.88 -48.31 -31.19
CA GLY A 675 31.51 -47.80 -31.27
C GLY A 675 31.19 -46.84 -30.11
N GLU A 676 30.03 -46.19 -30.16
CA GLU A 676 29.60 -45.23 -29.12
C GLU A 676 29.49 -45.88 -27.73
N GLU A 677 28.90 -47.08 -27.64
CA GLU A 677 28.77 -47.84 -26.38
C GLU A 677 30.13 -48.24 -25.81
N GLU A 678 31.05 -48.73 -26.66
CA GLU A 678 32.42 -49.10 -26.28
C GLU A 678 33.22 -47.88 -25.82
N ARG A 679 33.00 -46.72 -26.46
CA ARG A 679 33.60 -45.45 -26.05
C ARG A 679 33.11 -45.00 -24.67
N ASN A 680 31.80 -45.09 -24.41
CA ASN A 680 31.24 -44.79 -23.10
C ASN A 680 31.75 -45.76 -22.02
N HIS A 681 31.88 -47.04 -22.37
CA HIS A 681 32.48 -48.03 -21.48
C HIS A 681 33.94 -47.72 -21.16
N LEU A 682 34.75 -47.42 -22.18
CA LEU A 682 36.15 -47.01 -22.02
C LEU A 682 36.29 -45.79 -21.10
N LEU A 683 35.45 -44.77 -21.29
CA LEU A 683 35.44 -43.57 -20.43
C LEU A 683 35.13 -43.91 -18.98
N ARG A 684 34.13 -44.77 -18.73
CA ARG A 684 33.80 -45.23 -17.38
C ARG A 684 34.94 -46.05 -16.75
N LEU A 685 35.65 -46.88 -17.52
CA LEU A 685 36.84 -47.58 -17.03
C LEU A 685 37.98 -46.60 -16.68
N GLN A 686 38.20 -45.57 -17.50
CA GLN A 686 39.16 -44.51 -17.21
C GLN A 686 38.79 -43.76 -15.93
N ARG A 687 37.50 -43.44 -15.72
CA ARG A 687 36.99 -42.85 -14.48
C ARG A 687 37.25 -43.75 -13.26
N VAL A 688 37.07 -45.07 -13.37
CA VAL A 688 37.43 -46.03 -12.31
C VAL A 688 38.93 -46.01 -12.04
N ARG A 689 39.77 -46.03 -13.08
CA ARG A 689 41.23 -46.01 -12.94
C ARG A 689 41.69 -44.76 -12.20
N ASP A 690 41.15 -43.62 -12.58
CA ASP A 690 41.55 -42.31 -12.08
C ASP A 690 40.80 -41.93 -10.78
N ASN A 691 39.86 -42.79 -10.33
CA ASN A 691 38.94 -42.56 -9.23
C ASN A 691 38.23 -41.19 -9.35
N ASP A 692 37.77 -40.88 -10.56
CA ASP A 692 37.14 -39.61 -10.88
C ASP A 692 35.95 -39.35 -9.93
N ALA A 693 35.86 -38.13 -9.42
CA ALA A 693 34.88 -37.72 -8.40
C ALA A 693 34.80 -38.63 -7.15
N GLY A 694 35.79 -39.50 -6.90
CA GLY A 694 35.77 -40.47 -5.80
C GLY A 694 34.84 -41.66 -6.02
N CYS A 695 34.49 -42.00 -7.26
CA CYS A 695 33.51 -43.05 -7.59
C CYS A 695 33.82 -44.44 -6.96
N ASN A 696 35.08 -44.72 -6.62
CA ASN A 696 35.48 -45.97 -5.97
C ASN A 696 35.29 -45.98 -4.45
N GLU A 697 35.09 -44.81 -3.85
CA GLU A 697 35.11 -44.61 -2.39
C GLU A 697 33.73 -44.28 -1.81
N VAL A 698 32.82 -43.77 -2.63
CA VAL A 698 31.50 -43.30 -2.19
C VAL A 698 30.37 -44.16 -2.75
N ASP A 699 29.31 -44.29 -1.97
CA ASP A 699 28.07 -44.91 -2.43
C ASP A 699 27.33 -43.96 -3.39
N MET A 700 27.01 -44.44 -4.59
CA MET A 700 26.32 -43.66 -5.63
C MET A 700 24.79 -43.82 -5.60
N THR A 701 24.21 -44.50 -4.61
CA THR A 701 22.75 -44.67 -4.46
C THR A 701 21.96 -43.36 -4.48
N ALA A 702 22.56 -42.25 -4.03
CA ALA A 702 21.96 -40.92 -4.05
C ALA A 702 21.59 -40.44 -5.46
N TRP A 703 22.35 -40.87 -6.49
CA TRP A 703 22.03 -40.60 -7.89
C TRP A 703 20.67 -41.19 -8.28
N ASP A 704 20.47 -42.48 -8.02
CA ASP A 704 19.22 -43.16 -8.32
C ASP A 704 18.05 -42.57 -7.51
N VAL A 705 18.28 -42.24 -6.24
CA VAL A 705 17.27 -41.62 -5.36
C VAL A 705 16.84 -40.27 -5.91
N ALA A 706 17.79 -39.41 -6.28
CA ALA A 706 17.50 -38.07 -6.78
C ALA A 706 16.74 -38.12 -8.11
N GLN A 707 17.14 -38.99 -9.04
CA GLN A 707 16.40 -39.23 -10.28
C GLN A 707 15.00 -39.79 -10.03
N ALA A 708 14.85 -40.74 -9.09
CA ALA A 708 13.54 -41.30 -8.76
C ALA A 708 12.59 -40.22 -8.21
N VAL A 709 13.09 -39.30 -7.39
CA VAL A 709 12.29 -38.18 -6.88
C VAL A 709 11.93 -37.21 -8.02
N ASP A 710 12.86 -36.85 -8.90
CA ASP A 710 12.60 -35.94 -10.02
C ASP A 710 11.55 -36.52 -10.99
N LEU A 711 11.69 -37.80 -11.34
CA LEU A 711 10.75 -38.52 -12.19
C LEU A 711 9.39 -38.72 -11.52
N ALA A 712 9.36 -38.87 -10.20
CA ALA A 712 8.09 -38.93 -9.46
C ALA A 712 7.38 -37.57 -9.49
N ILE A 713 8.12 -36.45 -9.35
CA ILE A 713 7.59 -35.09 -9.49
C ILE A 713 6.99 -34.92 -10.89
N ALA A 714 7.74 -35.25 -11.94
CA ALA A 714 7.26 -35.16 -13.32
C ALA A 714 6.08 -36.11 -13.58
N GLY A 715 6.09 -37.32 -13.01
CA GLY A 715 4.97 -38.25 -13.04
C GLY A 715 3.70 -37.71 -12.39
N ARG A 716 3.84 -36.97 -11.29
CA ARG A 716 2.73 -36.29 -10.61
C ARG A 716 2.18 -35.13 -11.44
N GLN A 717 3.07 -34.36 -12.08
CA GLN A 717 2.74 -33.26 -13.00
C GLN A 717 2.02 -33.75 -14.27
N LEU A 718 2.43 -34.90 -14.81
CA LEU A 718 1.77 -35.54 -15.96
C LEU A 718 0.45 -36.24 -15.62
N GLY A 719 0.11 -36.35 -14.34
CA GLY A 719 -1.03 -37.14 -13.86
C GLY A 719 -0.85 -38.66 -14.03
N TRP A 720 0.39 -39.14 -14.20
CA TRP A 720 0.73 -40.57 -14.28
C TRP A 720 0.79 -41.24 -12.91
N LEU A 721 1.11 -40.44 -11.88
CA LEU A 721 1.04 -40.80 -10.47
C LEU A 721 -0.07 -39.98 -9.80
N ASP A 722 -0.95 -40.66 -9.07
CA ASP A 722 -1.87 -40.03 -8.14
C ASP A 722 -1.14 -39.65 -6.83
N PRO A 723 -1.78 -38.88 -5.92
CA PRO A 723 -1.14 -38.45 -4.68
C PRO A 723 -0.64 -39.58 -3.76
N GLU A 724 -1.31 -40.74 -3.77
CA GLU A 724 -0.96 -41.89 -2.90
C GLU A 724 0.24 -42.63 -3.49
N ALA A 725 0.22 -42.94 -4.79
CA ALA A 725 1.33 -43.57 -5.48
C ALA A 725 2.60 -42.69 -5.42
N PHE A 726 2.44 -41.38 -5.60
CA PHE A 726 3.53 -40.42 -5.42
C PHE A 726 4.11 -40.47 -4.01
N ALA A 727 3.26 -40.55 -2.98
CA ALA A 727 3.72 -40.67 -1.59
C ALA A 727 4.53 -41.93 -1.32
N VAL A 728 4.08 -43.08 -1.83
CA VAL A 728 4.79 -44.35 -1.67
C VAL A 728 6.19 -44.30 -2.27
N VAL A 729 6.36 -43.64 -3.42
CA VAL A 729 7.68 -43.48 -4.06
C VAL A 729 8.59 -42.62 -3.18
N LEU A 730 8.08 -41.49 -2.67
CA LEU A 730 8.84 -40.61 -1.77
C LEU A 730 9.23 -41.29 -0.44
N ASP A 731 8.35 -42.07 0.16
CA ASP A 731 8.63 -42.81 1.40
C ASP A 731 9.74 -43.86 1.21
N ARG A 732 9.74 -44.53 0.05
CA ARG A 732 10.80 -45.47 -0.33
C ARG A 732 12.13 -44.76 -0.59
N ALA A 733 12.10 -43.61 -1.27
CA ALA A 733 13.27 -42.77 -1.48
C ALA A 733 13.90 -42.32 -0.16
N LEU A 734 13.08 -41.84 0.80
CA LEU A 734 13.51 -41.50 2.15
C LEU A 734 14.17 -42.68 2.87
N THR A 735 13.52 -43.84 2.85
CA THR A 735 14.02 -45.06 3.50
C THR A 735 15.37 -45.49 2.92
N LEU A 736 15.51 -45.43 1.59
CA LEU A 736 16.75 -45.78 0.90
C LEU A 736 17.86 -44.78 1.22
N ALA A 737 17.58 -43.47 1.19
CA ALA A 737 18.54 -42.43 1.55
C ALA A 737 19.02 -42.60 3.01
N GLN A 738 18.11 -42.85 3.95
CA GLN A 738 18.42 -43.07 5.35
C GLN A 738 19.30 -44.31 5.58
N ALA A 739 19.11 -45.38 4.79
CA ALA A 739 19.87 -46.61 4.94
C ALA A 739 21.34 -46.48 4.46
N HIS A 740 21.58 -45.65 3.44
CA HIS A 740 22.87 -45.54 2.77
C HIS A 740 23.72 -44.36 3.24
N TYR A 741 23.10 -43.30 3.78
CA TYR A 741 23.80 -42.05 4.09
C TYR A 741 23.57 -41.61 5.54
N SER A 742 24.57 -40.92 6.08
CA SER A 742 24.54 -40.42 7.47
C SER A 742 24.07 -38.97 7.59
N GLY A 743 23.96 -38.26 6.47
CA GLY A 743 23.63 -36.84 6.40
C GLY A 743 23.75 -36.27 4.98
N TRP A 744 23.29 -35.02 4.82
CA TRP A 744 23.30 -34.30 3.54
C TRP A 744 24.68 -34.22 2.88
N GLU A 745 25.77 -34.07 3.64
CA GLU A 745 27.12 -34.03 3.05
C GLU A 745 27.49 -35.37 2.39
N SER A 746 27.23 -36.50 3.06
CA SER A 746 27.49 -37.82 2.49
C SER A 746 26.59 -38.12 1.30
N TYR A 747 25.32 -37.68 1.35
CA TYR A 747 24.38 -37.79 0.25
C TYR A 747 24.85 -36.99 -0.97
N ALA A 748 25.29 -35.75 -0.76
CA ALA A 748 25.82 -34.87 -1.81
C ALA A 748 27.07 -35.45 -2.51
N ARG A 749 27.97 -36.09 -1.76
CA ARG A 749 29.14 -36.80 -2.33
C ARG A 749 28.71 -37.95 -3.22
N GLY A 750 27.77 -38.78 -2.74
CA GLY A 750 27.21 -39.87 -3.54
C GLY A 750 26.52 -39.38 -4.81
N LEU A 751 25.74 -38.30 -4.68
CA LEU A 751 25.03 -37.68 -5.81
C LEU A 751 25.99 -37.13 -6.86
N TYR A 752 27.03 -36.39 -6.43
CA TYR A 752 28.05 -35.84 -7.33
C TYR A 752 28.82 -36.95 -8.06
N ALA A 753 29.23 -37.99 -7.33
CA ALA A 753 29.96 -39.12 -7.93
C ALA A 753 29.11 -39.87 -8.95
N GLY A 754 27.82 -40.15 -8.64
CA GLY A 754 26.92 -40.79 -9.59
C GLY A 754 26.66 -39.92 -10.82
N PHE A 755 26.37 -38.63 -10.63
CA PHE A 755 26.21 -37.68 -11.73
C PHE A 755 27.45 -37.65 -12.64
N ALA A 756 28.65 -37.53 -12.06
CA ALA A 756 29.91 -37.49 -12.82
C ALA A 756 30.25 -38.82 -13.52
N PHE A 757 29.87 -39.95 -12.90
CA PHE A 757 30.15 -41.28 -13.42
C PHE A 757 29.22 -41.69 -14.57
N PHE A 758 27.91 -41.45 -14.43
CA PHE A 758 26.91 -41.89 -15.41
C PHE A 758 26.70 -40.91 -16.56
N MET A 759 27.02 -39.63 -16.39
CA MET A 759 26.95 -38.63 -17.47
C MET A 759 27.84 -39.03 -18.67
N GLY A 760 27.25 -38.95 -19.86
CA GLY A 760 27.96 -39.16 -21.14
C GLY A 760 29.00 -38.08 -21.42
N GLU A 761 29.94 -38.35 -22.33
CA GLU A 761 30.98 -37.39 -22.68
C GLU A 761 30.47 -36.40 -23.73
N THR A 762 30.37 -35.13 -23.33
CA THR A 762 29.96 -34.00 -24.19
C THR A 762 30.98 -32.88 -24.09
N GLU A 763 31.00 -31.98 -25.07
CA GLU A 763 31.87 -30.79 -25.05
C GLU A 763 31.61 -29.89 -23.82
N GLU A 764 30.43 -30.00 -23.21
CA GLU A 764 29.96 -29.21 -22.09
C GLU A 764 30.12 -29.91 -20.71
N ARG A 765 30.61 -31.15 -20.67
CA ARG A 765 30.69 -31.98 -19.44
C ARG A 765 31.31 -31.22 -18.26
N GLU A 766 32.49 -30.64 -18.46
CA GLU A 766 33.21 -29.92 -17.39
C GLU A 766 32.44 -28.70 -16.87
N GLN A 767 31.68 -28.03 -17.74
CA GLN A 767 30.80 -26.94 -17.35
C GLN A 767 29.64 -27.47 -16.48
N TYR A 768 28.99 -28.56 -16.88
CA TYR A 768 27.92 -29.18 -16.09
C TYR A 768 28.43 -29.63 -14.71
N LEU A 769 29.60 -30.26 -14.63
CA LEU A 769 30.19 -30.66 -13.35
C LEU A 769 30.53 -29.47 -12.46
N THR A 770 31.02 -28.38 -13.05
CA THR A 770 31.32 -27.14 -12.32
C THR A 770 30.04 -26.54 -11.75
N SER A 771 29.02 -26.34 -12.59
CA SER A 771 27.72 -25.80 -12.16
C SER A 771 27.05 -26.67 -11.09
N PHE A 772 27.10 -28.00 -11.25
CA PHE A 772 26.53 -28.92 -10.27
C PHE A 772 27.28 -28.85 -8.93
N ARG A 773 28.61 -28.73 -8.97
CA ARG A 773 29.44 -28.54 -7.77
C ARG A 773 29.09 -27.23 -7.04
N GLU A 774 28.96 -26.13 -7.78
CA GLU A 774 28.55 -24.83 -7.24
C GLU A 774 27.15 -24.90 -6.60
N ALA A 775 26.21 -25.60 -7.23
CA ALA A 775 24.89 -25.84 -6.67
C ALA A 775 24.96 -26.66 -5.37
N LEU A 776 25.76 -27.73 -5.31
CA LEU A 776 25.94 -28.51 -4.08
C LEU A 776 26.55 -27.68 -2.94
N VAL A 777 27.51 -26.79 -3.25
CA VAL A 777 28.04 -25.82 -2.27
C VAL A 777 26.89 -24.96 -1.73
N ALA A 778 26.04 -24.43 -2.60
CA ALA A 778 24.94 -23.56 -2.21
C ALA A 778 23.88 -24.30 -1.37
N TRP A 779 23.47 -25.50 -1.78
CA TRP A 779 22.49 -26.32 -1.07
C TRP A 779 22.96 -26.74 0.33
N LEU A 780 24.23 -27.15 0.47
CA LEU A 780 24.80 -27.56 1.76
C LEU A 780 24.99 -26.38 2.70
N SER A 781 25.41 -25.22 2.18
CA SER A 781 25.72 -24.06 3.01
C SER A 781 24.50 -23.17 3.29
N GLY A 782 23.49 -23.18 2.43
CA GLY A 782 22.38 -22.21 2.43
C GLY A 782 22.80 -20.83 1.93
N ALA A 783 23.79 -20.76 1.04
CA ALA A 783 24.31 -19.52 0.45
C ALA A 783 24.40 -19.64 -1.09
N PRO A 784 23.54 -18.94 -1.86
CA PRO A 784 22.51 -18.01 -1.39
C PRO A 784 21.33 -18.72 -0.72
N PRO A 785 20.52 -18.03 0.12
CA PRO A 785 19.45 -18.65 0.90
C PRO A 785 18.44 -19.47 0.09
N LEU A 786 18.06 -19.00 -1.11
CA LEU A 786 17.02 -19.66 -1.91
C LEU A 786 17.58 -20.68 -2.93
N ALA A 787 18.83 -21.09 -2.81
CA ALA A 787 19.43 -22.06 -3.73
C ALA A 787 18.83 -23.46 -3.63
N GLY A 788 18.41 -23.87 -2.42
CA GLY A 788 17.88 -25.20 -2.16
C GLY A 788 17.60 -25.45 -0.68
N SER A 789 16.90 -26.55 -0.37
CA SER A 789 16.25 -26.73 0.93
C SER A 789 17.10 -27.41 2.02
N TRP A 790 18.22 -28.08 1.68
CA TRP A 790 18.99 -28.91 2.63
C TRP A 790 19.50 -28.17 3.86
N ALA A 791 19.82 -26.88 3.72
CA ALA A 791 20.34 -26.07 4.81
C ALA A 791 19.35 -25.88 5.98
N SER A 792 18.04 -26.04 5.73
CA SER A 792 16.98 -25.94 6.74
C SER A 792 16.35 -27.27 7.11
N LEU A 793 16.81 -28.38 6.53
CA LEU A 793 16.21 -29.69 6.72
C LEU A 793 17.16 -30.63 7.45
N ASP A 794 16.60 -31.42 8.36
CA ASP A 794 17.29 -32.57 8.89
C ASP A 794 17.33 -33.67 7.82
N PHE A 795 18.47 -34.37 7.72
CA PHE A 795 18.56 -35.53 6.83
C PHE A 795 17.61 -36.64 7.32
N PRO A 796 17.02 -37.48 6.43
CA PRO A 796 16.15 -38.58 6.84
C PRO A 796 16.80 -39.48 7.91
N GLY A 797 16.12 -39.64 9.05
CA GLY A 797 16.64 -40.39 10.21
C GLY A 797 17.75 -39.69 11.01
N GLY A 798 18.13 -38.48 10.62
CA GLY A 798 19.11 -37.64 11.30
C GLY A 798 18.60 -37.12 12.65
N ARG A 799 19.53 -36.69 13.51
CA ARG A 799 19.17 -36.04 14.77
C ARG A 799 18.72 -34.61 14.52
N PRO A 800 17.61 -34.16 15.13
CA PRO A 800 17.15 -32.78 14.96
C PRO A 800 18.20 -31.75 15.38
N ARG A 801 18.64 -30.88 14.46
CA ARG A 801 19.67 -29.86 14.71
C ARG A 801 19.17 -28.40 14.68
N HIS A 802 17.99 -28.19 14.14
CA HIS A 802 17.41 -26.90 13.78
C HIS A 802 16.67 -26.19 14.92
N TRP A 803 16.94 -24.90 15.19
CA TRP A 803 16.27 -24.16 16.25
C TRP A 803 14.83 -23.82 15.89
N ALA A 804 13.91 -23.94 16.85
CA ALA A 804 12.50 -23.62 16.66
C ALA A 804 12.33 -22.12 16.34
N PRO A 805 11.60 -21.75 15.29
CA PRO A 805 11.21 -20.36 15.04
C PRO A 805 10.38 -19.77 16.18
N MET A 806 10.45 -18.44 16.39
CA MET A 806 9.69 -17.73 17.44
C MET A 806 8.27 -17.33 17.03
N HIS A 807 7.76 -17.90 15.93
CA HIS A 807 6.44 -17.63 15.38
C HIS A 807 5.83 -18.93 14.85
N ILE A 808 4.52 -18.92 14.59
CA ILE A 808 3.75 -20.13 14.27
C ILE A 808 3.83 -20.59 12.81
N ASP A 809 4.39 -19.79 11.90
CA ASP A 809 4.53 -20.18 10.48
C ASP A 809 5.64 -21.22 10.27
N THR A 810 5.29 -22.49 10.50
CA THR A 810 6.14 -23.66 10.22
C THR A 810 5.31 -24.74 9.49
N LEU A 811 5.98 -25.70 8.86
CA LEU A 811 5.27 -26.82 8.23
C LEU A 811 4.71 -27.78 9.30
N PRO A 812 3.56 -28.43 9.04
CA PRO A 812 3.06 -29.51 9.88
C PRO A 812 4.08 -30.64 10.02
N GLY A 813 4.07 -31.32 11.17
CA GLY A 813 5.01 -32.40 11.44
C GLY A 813 6.38 -31.94 11.95
N ASP A 814 6.62 -30.63 12.05
CA ASP A 814 7.77 -30.09 12.78
C ASP A 814 7.63 -30.42 14.28
N ALA A 815 8.46 -31.35 14.74
CA ALA A 815 8.49 -31.85 16.12
C ALA A 815 8.81 -30.74 17.15
N ARG A 816 9.25 -29.55 16.71
CA ARG A 816 9.63 -28.42 17.55
C ARG A 816 8.61 -27.28 17.55
N THR A 817 7.38 -27.50 17.07
CA THR A 817 6.28 -26.55 17.27
C THR A 817 6.05 -26.34 18.77
N LEU A 818 6.57 -25.22 19.30
CA LEU A 818 6.17 -24.72 20.61
C LEU A 818 4.68 -24.36 20.50
N HIS A 819 3.88 -25.03 21.32
CA HIS A 819 2.44 -24.82 21.50
C HIS A 819 2.05 -23.35 21.68
#